data_AF-A0A2V1E4P2-F1
#
_entry.id   AF-A0A2V1E4P2-F1
#
_cell.length_a   1.000
_cell.length_b   1.000
_cell.length_c   1.000
_cell.angle_alpha   90.00
_cell.angle_beta   90.00
_cell.angle_gamma   90.00
#
_symmetry.space_group_name_H-M   'P 1'
#
loop_
_entity.id
_entity.type
_entity.pdbx_description
1 polymer ?
#
loop_
_entity_poly.entity_id
_entity_poly.type
_entity_poly.pdbx_seq_one_letter_code
_entity_poly.pdbx_strand_id
1 'polypeptide(L)'
;MTPPQDATPKPPKYPAHLENSMILPKQRASPASSLASLPYRRSNPSLQKLFESTSSISGSRPSSGSATPTAPSSTIPSSVFSPGSRQNGVGTPGSLPPGVSDEHRTLIQRAFAPHVAVLADTETEELIRAKGFEGGLLQLLRPFGESVPGKVTIRDSVGASKSYEDFGVRFVGVNEGLGLPPMPGRDSTSGPREGGRVSSSSIRPRRVGGDVPQIEELVDRHLQYSEFNSQDMVADYLNQGEPQPQESTTSPFYTLYLRRLLSGLPLVPHETFAHPVAGVIAISSRNANPIEELRRLYSRQHDGDLRFPQWVENDFLRYYVLVHDEETGDIAKSNQTFDSMKRHFGLHCHLLRLKSQQCIPSDDDSVRLPACEWMSASEELAEIQKRETADDITDPTPYLPDSDITAIRTFIRELVAQSIVPNMERAVSTWNEQILARRRGISGRFMSLSKRWTGFGGSRNSSSSSSTSNSNYDSLQGFYRPDAPEALMRKLADYCFMLRDYKLALSTYDILRADFQTDKAWRHYAGAAEMAALSALLSPGPLSSKTRTDNINAWIQDASYSYTDRQRSAAPYYALRTLALGLELLRLRGSTAADDAARWASRILETGLVGPVGAALFTQRIAACYVVRQGAGTLRIGSRRRKAAFWAVLAAETWWKMDRALQADKCLELATTLYGIRSEGGTLRLSSAEMQSFVDALRQQIIGLRLANRGFAEDDDDEGEDDDDDDDDDDNDKGEGDAADVVKGGNAPIGDEKSATAAVPSSSSRRPQSLLLVAQQQRQQQQKEEEETPEALDKSPRAHRKSLIGVPAPPGVDVGPLSPRVERKGRDGGEVRDDHFEGA
;
A
#
# COMPACT_ATOMS: atom_id res chain seq x y z
N MET A 1 0.32 -23.22 -33.14
CA MET A 1 1.73 -23.41 -32.74
C MET A 1 1.74 -23.73 -31.25
N THR A 2 2.66 -24.57 -30.78
CA THR A 2 2.77 -24.94 -29.36
C THR A 2 3.28 -23.77 -28.51
N PRO A 3 2.89 -23.68 -27.23
CA PRO A 3 3.47 -22.71 -26.31
C PRO A 3 4.88 -23.14 -25.88
N PRO A 4 5.82 -22.20 -25.67
CA PRO A 4 7.09 -22.52 -25.01
C PRO A 4 6.85 -22.78 -23.51
N GLN A 5 7.37 -23.90 -23.01
CA GLN A 5 7.43 -24.20 -21.57
C GLN A 5 8.69 -23.59 -20.95
N ASP A 6 8.65 -23.40 -19.63
CA ASP A 6 9.79 -23.20 -18.73
C ASP A 6 10.85 -22.16 -19.11
N ALA A 7 10.40 -20.90 -19.17
CA ALA A 7 11.23 -19.76 -18.81
C ALA A 7 10.80 -19.23 -17.43
N THR A 8 11.37 -19.76 -16.35
CA THR A 8 11.23 -19.15 -15.02
C THR A 8 11.90 -17.76 -15.03
N PRO A 9 11.19 -16.68 -14.67
CA PRO A 9 11.81 -15.35 -14.61
C PRO A 9 12.85 -15.36 -13.49
N LYS A 10 14.13 -15.11 -13.85
CA LYS A 10 15.19 -14.94 -12.84
C LYS A 10 14.80 -13.77 -11.93
N PRO A 11 14.94 -13.90 -10.59
CA PRO A 11 14.49 -12.87 -9.66
C PRO A 11 15.17 -11.52 -9.95
N PRO A 12 14.47 -10.40 -9.76
CA PRO A 12 15.05 -9.08 -9.97
C PRO A 12 16.20 -8.88 -8.97
N LYS A 13 17.44 -8.77 -9.48
CA LYS A 13 18.57 -8.38 -8.64
C LYS A 13 18.45 -6.92 -8.24
N TYR A 14 17.79 -6.67 -7.11
CA TYR A 14 18.16 -5.54 -6.25
C TYR A 14 19.65 -5.68 -5.86
N PRO A 15 20.38 -4.57 -5.62
CA PRO A 15 21.83 -4.59 -5.37
C PRO A 15 22.20 -5.05 -3.94
N ALA A 16 21.61 -6.17 -3.49
CA ALA A 16 21.97 -6.85 -2.25
C ALA A 16 23.20 -7.75 -2.46
N HIS A 17 24.37 -7.13 -2.65
CA HIS A 17 25.71 -7.65 -2.32
C HIS A 17 26.74 -6.57 -2.69
N LEU A 18 27.26 -5.86 -1.69
CA LEU A 18 28.23 -4.76 -1.87
C LEU A 18 29.70 -5.27 -1.90
N GLU A 19 29.90 -6.51 -2.34
CA GLU A 19 31.20 -7.17 -2.43
C GLU A 19 31.38 -7.83 -3.80
N ASN A 20 31.76 -7.01 -4.80
CA ASN A 20 32.95 -7.23 -5.64
C ASN A 20 33.05 -6.15 -6.73
N SER A 21 34.29 -5.81 -7.10
CA SER A 21 34.64 -4.96 -8.25
C SER A 21 34.09 -3.52 -8.27
N MET A 22 34.77 -2.61 -7.55
CA MET A 22 35.70 -1.67 -8.20
C MET A 22 36.47 -0.83 -7.16
N ILE A 23 37.72 -0.46 -7.49
CA ILE A 23 38.58 0.37 -6.66
C ILE A 23 38.10 1.83 -6.73
N LEU A 24 37.71 2.40 -5.59
CA LEU A 24 37.39 3.81 -5.42
C LEU A 24 38.26 4.41 -4.29
N PRO A 25 38.62 5.70 -4.36
CA PRO A 25 39.44 6.35 -3.34
C PRO A 25 38.68 6.44 -2.00
N LYS A 26 39.43 6.45 -0.88
CA LYS A 26 38.86 6.52 0.49
C LYS A 26 37.99 7.76 0.71
N GLN A 27 36.69 7.67 0.44
CA GLN A 27 35.71 8.55 1.06
C GLN A 27 35.56 8.16 2.53
N ARG A 28 35.66 9.17 3.40
CA ARG A 28 35.48 9.03 4.85
C ARG A 28 34.00 8.79 5.13
N ALA A 29 33.68 7.77 5.94
CA ALA A 29 32.29 7.44 6.25
C ALA A 29 31.53 8.62 6.87
N SER A 30 30.28 8.82 6.44
CA SER A 30 29.39 9.83 6.99
C SER A 30 28.93 9.45 8.40
N PRO A 31 28.84 10.39 9.35
CA PRO A 31 28.56 10.08 10.77
C PRO A 31 27.21 9.40 11.00
N ALA A 32 26.24 9.54 10.10
CA ALA A 32 24.93 8.88 10.19
C ALA A 32 25.03 7.34 10.30
N SER A 33 26.00 6.72 9.62
CA SER A 33 26.19 5.26 9.69
C SER A 33 26.68 4.74 11.05
N SER A 34 27.25 5.62 11.89
CA SER A 34 27.72 5.29 13.25
C SER A 34 26.66 5.54 14.33
N LEU A 35 25.53 6.16 13.99
CA LEU A 35 24.41 6.36 14.92
C LEU A 35 23.45 5.16 14.92
N ALA A 36 23.31 4.46 13.79
CA ALA A 36 22.49 3.25 13.66
C ALA A 36 23.00 2.05 14.48
N SER A 37 24.25 2.10 14.96
CA SER A 37 24.88 1.09 15.81
C SER A 37 24.89 1.43 17.31
N LEU A 38 24.24 2.53 17.72
CA LEU A 38 24.08 2.88 19.13
C LEU A 38 22.76 2.32 19.67
N PRO A 39 22.68 1.94 20.96
CA PRO A 39 21.42 1.54 21.58
C PRO A 39 20.40 2.68 21.48
N TYR A 40 19.17 2.35 21.06
CA TYR A 40 18.11 3.32 20.78
C TYR A 40 17.87 4.25 21.98
N ARG A 41 17.97 5.57 21.76
CA ARG A 41 17.92 6.57 22.84
C ARG A 41 16.51 6.55 23.46
N ARG A 42 16.38 6.00 24.67
CA ARG A 42 15.13 5.60 25.35
C ARG A 42 14.02 6.67 25.52
N SER A 43 14.20 7.91 25.06
CA SER A 43 13.35 9.05 25.48
C SER A 43 13.24 10.18 24.45
N ASN A 44 12.69 9.90 23.26
CA ASN A 44 12.07 10.96 22.43
C ASN A 44 10.56 10.68 22.24
N PRO A 45 9.67 11.32 23.04
CA PRO A 45 8.21 11.16 22.93
C PRO A 45 7.62 11.54 21.56
N SER A 46 8.32 12.37 20.77
CA SER A 46 7.87 12.71 19.41
C SER A 46 8.01 11.53 18.44
N LEU A 47 8.95 10.60 18.67
CA LEU A 47 9.09 9.37 17.88
C LEU A 47 8.01 8.33 18.27
N GLN A 48 7.69 8.23 19.55
CA GLN A 48 6.71 7.25 20.06
C GLN A 48 5.38 7.38 19.31
N LYS A 49 4.88 8.62 19.14
CA LYS A 49 3.66 8.94 18.37
C LYS A 49 3.65 8.49 16.90
N LEU A 50 4.82 8.35 16.25
CA LEU A 50 4.90 7.82 14.89
C LEU A 50 4.71 6.29 14.91
N PHE A 51 5.43 5.60 15.80
CA PHE A 51 5.38 4.14 15.91
C PHE A 51 4.07 3.63 16.54
N GLU A 52 3.48 4.37 17.48
CA GLU A 52 2.14 4.15 18.05
C GLU A 52 1.03 4.10 16.99
N SER A 53 1.19 4.81 15.86
CA SER A 53 0.22 4.76 14.77
C SER A 53 0.06 3.33 14.22
N THR A 54 1.16 2.58 14.12
CA THR A 54 1.14 1.17 13.70
C THR A 54 0.45 0.28 14.72
N SER A 55 0.67 0.50 16.02
CA SER A 55 -0.03 -0.26 17.08
C SER A 55 -1.53 0.05 17.15
N SER A 56 -1.93 1.31 16.96
CA SER A 56 -3.33 1.77 17.07
C SER A 56 -4.18 1.56 15.81
N ILE A 57 -3.54 1.21 14.68
CA ILE A 57 -4.19 0.83 13.42
C ILE A 57 -5.17 -0.36 13.57
N SER A 58 -4.97 -1.22 14.58
CA SER A 58 -5.94 -2.26 14.98
C SER A 58 -7.15 -1.68 15.74
N GLY A 59 -7.92 -0.80 15.08
CA GLY A 59 -9.36 -0.61 15.37
C GLY A 59 -9.81 0.76 15.87
N SER A 60 -8.90 1.66 16.27
CA SER A 60 -9.29 2.97 16.80
C SER A 60 -9.44 4.06 15.72
N ARG A 61 -10.67 4.53 15.48
CA ARG A 61 -10.88 5.86 14.87
C ARG A 61 -10.50 6.92 15.91
N PRO A 62 -9.80 8.02 15.54
CA PRO A 62 -9.61 9.13 16.47
C PRO A 62 -10.96 9.78 16.79
N SER A 63 -11.44 9.56 18.02
CA SER A 63 -12.64 10.22 18.51
C SER A 63 -12.31 11.68 18.81
N SER A 64 -13.01 12.62 18.17
CA SER A 64 -12.85 14.05 18.46
C SER A 64 -13.44 14.35 19.83
N GLY A 65 -12.59 14.70 20.79
CA GLY A 65 -13.01 14.92 22.18
C GLY A 65 -13.75 16.25 22.36
N SER A 66 -15.08 16.22 22.44
CA SER A 66 -15.89 17.15 23.25
C SER A 66 -17.37 16.71 23.30
N ALA A 67 -17.75 15.97 24.35
CA ALA A 67 -19.13 15.79 24.81
C ALA A 67 -19.15 15.22 26.23
N THR A 68 -20.07 15.69 27.08
CA THR A 68 -20.24 15.23 28.48
C THR A 68 -20.80 13.80 28.59
N PRO A 69 -20.51 13.07 29.68
CA PRO A 69 -20.82 11.64 29.77
C PRO A 69 -22.30 11.35 30.06
N THR A 70 -22.83 10.32 29.39
CA THR A 70 -24.03 9.57 29.81
C THR A 70 -23.69 8.08 29.90
N ALA A 71 -24.25 7.40 30.88
CA ALA A 71 -23.80 6.07 31.32
C ALA A 71 -24.02 4.95 30.27
N PRO A 72 -23.18 3.90 30.25
CA PRO A 72 -23.34 2.77 29.35
C PRO A 72 -24.60 1.95 29.70
N SER A 73 -25.51 1.79 28.74
CA SER A 73 -26.66 0.90 28.88
C SER A 73 -26.25 -0.56 28.66
N SER A 74 -26.91 -1.47 29.36
CA SER A 74 -26.45 -2.85 29.56
C SER A 74 -26.68 -3.80 28.38
N THR A 75 -25.89 -4.87 28.37
CA THR A 75 -25.95 -6.01 27.47
C THR A 75 -27.34 -6.68 27.48
N ILE A 76 -27.92 -6.90 26.31
CA ILE A 76 -29.11 -7.75 26.10
C ILE A 76 -28.81 -8.70 24.93
N PRO A 77 -29.09 -10.02 25.05
CA PRO A 77 -28.67 -11.02 24.05
C PRO A 77 -29.51 -10.98 22.76
N SER A 78 -29.00 -11.66 21.73
CA SER A 78 -29.55 -11.72 20.38
C SER A 78 -30.99 -12.27 20.32
N SER A 79 -31.93 -11.44 19.84
CA SER A 79 -33.26 -11.89 19.44
C SER A 79 -33.23 -12.47 18.01
N VAL A 80 -33.78 -13.67 17.83
CA VAL A 80 -34.07 -14.25 16.51
C VAL A 80 -35.46 -13.79 16.08
N PHE A 81 -35.66 -13.56 14.77
CA PHE A 81 -36.85 -12.98 14.13
C PHE A 81 -37.00 -11.44 14.21
N SER A 82 -36.27 -10.75 13.32
CA SER A 82 -36.78 -9.56 12.61
C SER A 82 -36.04 -9.40 11.27
N PRO A 83 -36.69 -8.93 10.19
CA PRO A 83 -36.06 -8.80 8.88
C PRO A 83 -35.01 -7.67 8.88
N GLY A 84 -33.86 -7.92 8.26
CA GLY A 84 -32.66 -7.10 8.43
C GLY A 84 -32.75 -5.67 7.90
N SER A 85 -32.36 -4.71 8.74
CA SER A 85 -32.08 -3.33 8.32
C SER A 85 -30.90 -3.31 7.34
N ARG A 86 -31.06 -2.60 6.21
CA ARG A 86 -30.03 -2.52 5.16
C ARG A 86 -28.97 -1.48 5.53
N GLN A 87 -27.75 -1.93 5.83
CA GLN A 87 -26.59 -1.04 5.87
C GLN A 87 -26.29 -0.50 4.47
N ASN A 88 -26.49 0.80 4.27
CA ASN A 88 -26.21 1.47 3.00
C ASN A 88 -24.72 1.83 2.88
N GLY A 89 -23.94 0.86 2.41
CA GLY A 89 -22.58 1.01 1.88
C GLY A 89 -22.38 0.03 0.71
N VAL A 90 -21.30 0.16 -0.08
CA VAL A 90 -21.06 -0.78 -1.20
C VAL A 90 -20.76 -2.17 -0.63
N GLY A 91 -21.78 -3.03 -0.70
CA GLY A 91 -21.87 -4.24 0.09
C GLY A 91 -20.58 -5.06 0.12
N THR A 92 -20.19 -5.47 1.32
CA THR A 92 -19.37 -6.66 1.50
C THR A 92 -20.05 -7.83 0.78
N PRO A 93 -19.29 -8.79 0.21
CA PRO A 93 -19.88 -10.07 -0.18
C PRO A 93 -20.58 -10.66 1.04
N GLY A 94 -21.84 -11.08 0.87
CA GLY A 94 -22.79 -11.28 1.96
C GLY A 94 -22.23 -12.13 3.11
N SER A 95 -22.13 -11.51 4.30
CA SER A 95 -21.36 -11.98 5.47
C SER A 95 -19.90 -12.32 5.15
N LEU A 96 -18.97 -11.50 5.67
CA LEU A 96 -17.54 -11.86 5.65
C LEU A 96 -17.29 -13.18 6.38
N PRO A 97 -16.32 -14.01 5.95
CA PRO A 97 -15.96 -15.22 6.67
C PRO A 97 -15.54 -14.91 8.12
N PRO A 98 -15.88 -15.75 9.12
CA PRO A 98 -15.49 -15.52 10.51
C PRO A 98 -13.98 -15.31 10.66
N GLY A 99 -13.59 -14.24 11.34
CA GLY A 99 -12.18 -13.83 11.51
C GLY A 99 -11.57 -13.08 10.31
N VAL A 100 -12.36 -12.59 9.35
CA VAL A 100 -11.88 -11.79 8.21
C VAL A 100 -12.45 -10.36 8.27
N SER A 101 -11.55 -9.37 8.27
CA SER A 101 -11.87 -7.92 8.30
C SER A 101 -11.93 -7.31 6.88
N ASP A 102 -12.82 -6.35 6.65
CA ASP A 102 -12.88 -5.55 5.41
C ASP A 102 -11.82 -4.42 5.37
N GLU A 103 -11.01 -4.27 6.43
CA GLU A 103 -9.92 -3.28 6.57
C GLU A 103 -9.07 -3.13 5.30
N HIS A 104 -8.60 -4.25 4.75
CA HIS A 104 -7.76 -4.28 3.55
C HIS A 104 -8.52 -3.80 2.31
N ARG A 105 -9.83 -4.08 2.21
CA ARG A 105 -10.68 -3.58 1.14
C ARG A 105 -10.84 -2.06 1.24
N THR A 106 -11.11 -1.55 2.44
CA THR A 106 -11.24 -0.10 2.70
C THR A 106 -9.93 0.63 2.43
N LEU A 107 -8.80 0.04 2.83
CA LEU A 107 -7.46 0.56 2.51
C LEU A 107 -7.26 0.64 0.98
N ILE A 108 -7.59 -0.43 0.25
CA ILE A 108 -7.50 -0.45 -1.23
C ILE A 108 -8.43 0.61 -1.86
N GLN A 109 -9.66 0.79 -1.35
CA GLN A 109 -10.59 1.81 -1.85
C GLN A 109 -10.15 3.25 -1.53
N ARG A 110 -9.44 3.47 -0.42
CA ARG A 110 -8.89 4.80 -0.06
C ARG A 110 -7.54 5.11 -0.72
N ALA A 111 -6.82 4.10 -1.23
CA ALA A 111 -5.56 4.28 -1.94
C ALA A 111 -5.75 4.98 -3.30
N PHE A 112 -6.68 4.46 -4.11
CA PHE A 112 -7.00 4.99 -5.44
C PHE A 112 -7.95 6.20 -5.33
N ALA A 113 -7.49 7.24 -4.64
CA ALA A 113 -8.18 8.52 -4.46
C ALA A 113 -7.75 9.55 -5.53
N PRO A 114 -8.63 10.47 -5.98
CA PRO A 114 -8.28 11.46 -6.99
C PRO A 114 -7.19 12.42 -6.53
N HIS A 115 -6.19 12.67 -7.39
CA HIS A 115 -5.08 13.57 -7.09
C HIS A 115 -5.41 15.02 -7.48
N VAL A 116 -5.00 15.95 -6.62
CA VAL A 116 -5.25 17.39 -6.77
C VAL A 116 -3.94 18.12 -6.65
N ALA A 117 -3.51 18.75 -7.74
CA ALA A 117 -2.28 19.55 -7.75
C ALA A 117 -2.46 20.82 -6.90
N VAL A 118 -1.47 21.18 -6.08
CA VAL A 118 -1.47 22.44 -5.30
C VAL A 118 -0.37 23.37 -5.81
N LEU A 119 -0.76 24.60 -6.12
CA LEU A 119 0.11 25.72 -6.48
C LEU A 119 -0.37 26.97 -5.73
N ALA A 120 0.57 27.78 -5.24
CA ALA A 120 0.28 29.01 -4.52
C ALA A 120 1.23 30.13 -4.94
N ASP A 121 0.82 31.39 -4.73
CA ASP A 121 1.70 32.55 -4.87
C ASP A 121 2.67 32.67 -3.68
N THR A 122 3.74 33.46 -3.85
CA THR A 122 4.79 33.60 -2.83
C THR A 122 4.23 34.13 -1.51
N GLU A 123 3.30 35.09 -1.56
CA GLU A 123 2.68 35.69 -0.36
C GLU A 123 1.83 34.66 0.42
N THR A 124 1.11 33.78 -0.26
CA THR A 124 0.39 32.66 0.39
C THR A 124 1.37 31.71 1.07
N GLU A 125 2.45 31.33 0.38
CA GLU A 125 3.42 30.39 0.96
C GLU A 125 4.18 31.01 2.14
N GLU A 126 4.43 32.32 2.14
CA GLU A 126 4.98 33.04 3.28
C GLU A 126 3.99 33.12 4.45
N LEU A 127 2.71 33.44 4.20
CA LEU A 127 1.64 33.41 5.20
C LEU A 127 1.54 32.04 5.89
N ILE A 128 1.55 30.95 5.11
CA ILE A 128 1.43 29.59 5.66
C ILE A 128 2.71 29.16 6.40
N ARG A 129 3.91 29.55 5.94
CA ARG A 129 5.16 29.30 6.66
C ARG A 129 5.22 30.05 8.00
N ALA A 130 4.71 31.28 8.07
CA ALA A 130 4.67 32.07 9.31
C ALA A 130 3.88 31.37 10.44
N LYS A 131 2.95 30.47 10.07
CA LYS A 131 2.17 29.64 11.00
C LYS A 131 2.84 28.31 11.38
N GLY A 132 4.12 28.13 11.04
CA GLY A 132 4.91 26.92 11.34
C GLY A 132 4.92 25.83 10.27
N PHE A 133 4.34 26.06 9.08
CA PHE A 133 4.25 25.05 8.01
C PHE A 133 5.38 25.23 6.98
N GLU A 134 6.57 24.70 7.27
CA GLU A 134 7.75 24.72 6.37
C GLU A 134 7.43 24.23 4.94
N GLY A 135 6.53 23.25 4.84
CA GLY A 135 6.06 22.62 3.61
C GLY A 135 4.99 23.40 2.84
N GLY A 136 4.60 24.57 3.31
CA GLY A 136 3.67 25.49 2.62
C GLY A 136 2.21 25.02 2.62
N LEU A 137 1.40 25.62 1.75
CA LEU A 137 -0.04 25.33 1.62
C LEU A 137 -0.31 23.82 1.39
N LEU A 138 0.58 23.14 0.67
CA LEU A 138 0.50 21.70 0.44
C LEU A 138 0.57 20.88 1.75
N GLN A 139 1.43 21.28 2.71
CA GLN A 139 1.50 20.62 4.02
C GLN A 139 0.21 20.86 4.82
N LEU A 140 -0.33 22.07 4.77
CA LEU A 140 -1.56 22.44 5.46
C LEU A 140 -2.78 21.65 4.95
N LEU A 141 -2.95 21.51 3.63
CA LEU A 141 -4.14 20.89 3.04
C LEU A 141 -4.15 19.35 3.10
N ARG A 142 -2.97 18.70 3.08
CA ARG A 142 -2.87 17.23 2.93
C ARG A 142 -3.71 16.40 3.92
N PRO A 143 -3.63 16.61 5.25
CA PRO A 143 -4.37 15.77 6.21
C PRO A 143 -5.89 15.85 6.04
N PHE A 144 -6.40 17.02 5.68
CA PHE A 144 -7.84 17.27 5.50
C PHE A 144 -8.40 16.70 4.18
N GLY A 145 -7.54 16.36 3.22
CA GLY A 145 -7.95 15.67 1.98
C GLY A 145 -8.25 14.18 2.18
N GLU A 146 -7.67 13.54 3.19
CA GLU A 146 -7.66 12.05 3.32
C GLU A 146 -9.01 11.44 3.72
N SER A 147 -9.92 12.26 4.24
CA SER A 147 -11.31 11.94 4.53
C SER A 147 -12.14 13.22 4.45
N VAL A 148 -12.95 13.37 3.40
CA VAL A 148 -13.75 14.57 3.17
C VAL A 148 -14.84 14.70 4.26
N PRO A 149 -15.11 15.90 4.80
CA PRO A 149 -16.10 16.07 5.87
C PRO A 149 -17.54 15.70 5.45
N GLY A 150 -18.06 14.64 6.08
CA GLY A 150 -19.41 14.13 5.86
C GLY A 150 -19.55 13.32 4.57
N LYS A 151 -20.79 12.99 4.20
CA LYS A 151 -21.04 12.06 3.08
C LYS A 151 -20.85 12.73 1.72
N VAL A 152 -20.02 12.13 0.87
CA VAL A 152 -19.87 12.48 -0.55
C VAL A 152 -20.79 11.58 -1.38
N THR A 153 -21.72 12.17 -2.13
CA THR A 153 -22.61 11.43 -3.02
C THR A 153 -22.03 11.42 -4.43
N ILE A 154 -21.96 10.24 -5.04
CA ILE A 154 -21.42 9.98 -6.38
C ILE A 154 -22.48 9.26 -7.21
N ARG A 155 -22.63 9.66 -8.47
CA ARG A 155 -23.49 9.01 -9.48
C ARG A 155 -22.67 8.02 -10.29
N ASP A 156 -23.15 6.78 -10.40
CA ASP A 156 -22.57 5.82 -11.34
C ASP A 156 -23.00 6.07 -12.79
N SER A 157 -22.42 5.34 -13.73
CA SER A 157 -22.70 5.50 -15.17
C SER A 157 -24.12 5.12 -15.62
N VAL A 158 -24.97 4.63 -14.70
CA VAL A 158 -26.39 4.35 -14.92
C VAL A 158 -27.27 5.41 -14.21
N GLY A 159 -26.65 6.45 -13.62
CA GLY A 159 -27.31 7.53 -12.89
C GLY A 159 -27.65 7.19 -11.44
N ALA A 160 -27.33 5.98 -10.95
CA ALA A 160 -27.65 5.58 -9.58
C ALA A 160 -26.69 6.25 -8.58
N SER A 161 -27.25 7.10 -7.72
CA SER A 161 -26.51 7.84 -6.68
C SER A 161 -26.19 6.94 -5.48
N LYS A 162 -24.94 6.99 -4.99
CA LYS A 162 -24.47 6.30 -3.78
C LYS A 162 -23.66 7.28 -2.93
N SER A 163 -23.82 7.23 -1.61
CA SER A 163 -23.12 8.12 -0.68
C SER A 163 -22.06 7.38 0.11
N TYR A 164 -20.88 7.98 0.24
CA TYR A 164 -19.70 7.41 0.89
C TYR A 164 -19.23 8.31 2.05
N GLU A 165 -18.86 7.69 3.17
CA GLU A 165 -18.28 8.38 4.35
C GLU A 165 -16.74 8.39 4.31
N ASP A 166 -16.14 7.53 3.50
CA ASP A 166 -14.70 7.25 3.43
C ASP A 166 -14.05 7.76 2.12
N PHE A 167 -14.67 8.75 1.48
CA PHE A 167 -14.14 9.36 0.27
C PHE A 167 -13.06 10.41 0.60
N GLY A 168 -12.00 10.47 -0.19
CA GLY A 168 -10.85 11.34 0.01
C GLY A 168 -10.20 11.76 -1.30
N VAL A 169 -9.29 12.72 -1.24
CA VAL A 169 -8.46 13.22 -2.34
C VAL A 169 -7.00 13.36 -1.89
N ARG A 170 -6.07 13.38 -2.84
CA ARG A 170 -4.62 13.48 -2.58
C ARG A 170 -4.07 14.81 -3.07
N PHE A 171 -3.86 15.73 -2.14
CA PHE A 171 -3.14 16.97 -2.44
C PHE A 171 -1.65 16.66 -2.68
N VAL A 172 -1.14 17.07 -3.85
CA VAL A 172 0.25 16.84 -4.30
C VAL A 172 0.85 18.11 -4.89
N GLY A 173 2.16 18.28 -4.77
CA GLY A 173 2.88 19.41 -5.34
C GLY A 173 3.10 19.25 -6.83
N VAL A 174 2.95 20.32 -7.62
CA VAL A 174 3.18 20.28 -9.08
C VAL A 174 4.58 19.75 -9.40
N ASN A 175 5.60 20.19 -8.65
CA ASN A 175 6.99 19.74 -8.78
C ASN A 175 7.19 18.24 -8.51
N GLU A 176 6.38 17.64 -7.65
CA GLU A 176 6.53 16.23 -7.23
C GLU A 176 6.20 15.30 -8.41
N GLY A 177 5.22 15.69 -9.24
CA GLY A 177 4.91 15.01 -10.50
C GLY A 177 5.95 15.17 -11.61
N LEU A 178 6.93 16.07 -11.47
CA LEU A 178 8.01 16.25 -12.45
C LEU A 178 9.22 15.36 -12.17
N GLY A 179 9.28 14.68 -11.01
CA GLY A 179 10.43 13.87 -10.56
C GLY A 179 11.70 14.68 -10.26
N LEU A 180 11.66 16.00 -10.44
CA LEU A 180 12.73 16.94 -10.17
C LEU A 180 13.10 16.93 -8.67
N PRO A 181 14.38 17.15 -8.32
CA PRO A 181 14.71 17.47 -6.94
C PRO A 181 14.01 18.77 -6.52
N PRO A 182 13.65 18.94 -5.24
CA PRO A 182 13.12 20.20 -4.74
C PRO A 182 14.14 21.31 -5.02
N MET A 183 13.74 22.33 -5.78
CA MET A 183 14.58 23.51 -5.98
C MET A 183 14.81 24.20 -4.63
N PRO A 184 16.06 24.45 -4.21
CA PRO A 184 16.32 25.30 -3.06
C PRO A 184 15.77 26.71 -3.32
N GLY A 185 15.39 27.41 -2.24
CA GLY A 185 14.82 28.76 -2.32
C GLY A 185 15.73 29.70 -3.11
N ARG A 186 15.20 30.32 -4.17
CA ARG A 186 15.96 31.23 -5.03
C ARG A 186 15.97 32.65 -4.44
N ASP A 187 16.57 32.76 -3.26
CA ASP A 187 16.79 34.05 -2.60
C ASP A 187 17.65 34.93 -3.50
N SER A 188 17.04 35.99 -4.01
CA SER A 188 17.58 36.76 -5.13
C SER A 188 18.31 38.02 -4.65
N THR A 189 19.39 37.82 -3.88
CA THR A 189 20.32 38.88 -3.48
C THR A 189 21.74 38.56 -3.93
N SER A 190 22.40 39.53 -4.56
CA SER A 190 23.72 39.36 -5.17
C SER A 190 24.85 39.85 -4.25
N GLY A 191 25.82 38.98 -3.97
CA GLY A 191 27.03 39.37 -3.24
C GLY A 191 28.07 38.25 -3.19
N PRO A 192 29.31 38.46 -3.68
CA PRO A 192 30.37 37.46 -3.56
C PRO A 192 31.02 37.54 -2.17
N ARG A 193 31.02 36.42 -1.42
CA ARG A 193 31.85 36.22 -0.22
C ARG A 193 32.41 34.81 -0.17
N GLU A 194 33.63 34.70 0.35
CA GLU A 194 34.45 33.50 0.39
C GLU A 194 34.09 32.55 1.54
N GLY A 195 34.57 31.31 1.46
CA GLY A 195 34.99 30.56 2.66
C GLY A 195 33.91 30.00 3.61
N GLY A 196 32.69 29.74 3.13
CA GLY A 196 31.65 29.07 3.93
C GLY A 196 31.79 27.53 3.97
N ARG A 197 31.64 26.93 5.16
CA ARG A 197 31.46 25.46 5.29
C ARG A 197 30.12 25.06 4.67
N VAL A 198 30.09 23.95 3.93
CA VAL A 198 28.84 23.40 3.37
C VAL A 198 28.04 22.71 4.46
N SER A 199 27.18 23.47 5.15
CA SER A 199 26.12 22.91 5.99
C SER A 199 25.17 22.06 5.15
N SER A 200 24.66 20.96 5.70
CA SER A 200 23.79 20.01 5.00
C SER A 200 22.36 20.54 4.80
N SER A 201 22.20 21.50 3.88
CA SER A 201 20.94 22.21 3.62
C SER A 201 19.89 21.32 2.95
N SER A 202 19.02 20.72 3.76
CA SER A 202 17.58 20.50 3.49
C SER A 202 17.18 20.08 2.06
N ILE A 203 17.76 18.98 1.54
CA ILE A 203 17.15 18.23 0.44
C ILE A 203 15.82 17.66 0.97
N ARG A 204 14.69 18.31 0.64
CA ARG A 204 13.36 17.83 1.07
C ARG A 204 13.13 16.42 0.51
N PRO A 205 12.59 15.47 1.29
CA PRO A 205 12.44 14.08 0.86
C PRO A 205 11.50 13.98 -0.34
N ARG A 206 11.80 13.04 -1.25
CA ARG A 206 10.95 12.74 -2.41
C ARG A 206 9.65 12.07 -1.95
N ARG A 207 8.52 12.77 -2.04
CA ARG A 207 7.16 12.28 -1.69
C ARG A 207 6.56 11.30 -2.71
N VAL A 208 7.40 10.44 -3.29
CA VAL A 208 7.01 9.42 -4.28
C VAL A 208 7.34 8.06 -3.70
N GLY A 209 6.36 7.17 -3.67
CA GLY A 209 6.51 5.78 -3.26
C GLY A 209 6.98 4.89 -4.41
N GLY A 210 6.66 3.61 -4.32
CA GLY A 210 7.08 2.60 -5.32
C GLY A 210 8.48 2.01 -5.09
N ASP A 211 9.24 2.55 -4.14
CA ASP A 211 10.51 1.98 -3.68
C ASP A 211 10.24 0.90 -2.62
N VAL A 212 10.39 -0.37 -2.99
CA VAL A 212 10.15 -1.51 -2.09
C VAL A 212 11.22 -1.60 -0.97
N PRO A 213 12.53 -1.46 -1.23
CA PRO A 213 13.54 -1.33 -0.17
C PRO A 213 13.20 -0.29 0.92
N GLN A 214 12.68 0.90 0.57
CA GLN A 214 12.27 1.89 1.57
C GLN A 214 11.04 1.45 2.39
N ILE A 215 10.14 0.65 1.81
CA ILE A 215 9.01 0.08 2.54
C ILE A 215 9.50 -1.01 3.52
N GLU A 216 10.45 -1.86 3.10
CA GLU A 216 11.10 -2.85 3.98
C GLU A 216 11.80 -2.15 5.15
N GLU A 217 12.63 -1.13 4.86
CA GLU A 217 13.35 -0.34 5.87
C GLU A 217 12.40 0.31 6.87
N LEU A 218 11.37 1.03 6.40
CA LEU A 218 10.40 1.68 7.28
C LEU A 218 9.67 0.68 8.18
N VAL A 219 9.20 -0.44 7.63
CA VAL A 219 8.49 -1.45 8.42
C VAL A 219 9.44 -2.14 9.40
N ASP A 220 10.73 -2.31 9.07
CA ASP A 220 11.71 -2.81 10.03
C ASP A 220 11.98 -1.82 11.17
N ARG A 221 12.01 -0.51 10.92
CA ARG A 221 12.16 0.51 11.97
C ARG A 221 10.97 0.51 12.94
N HIS A 222 9.75 0.33 12.41
CA HIS A 222 8.54 0.12 13.22
C HIS A 222 8.56 -1.19 14.01
N LEU A 223 9.04 -2.29 13.41
CA LEU A 223 9.23 -3.57 14.10
C LEU A 223 10.28 -3.46 15.21
N GLN A 224 11.44 -2.89 14.92
CA GLN A 224 12.53 -2.67 15.87
C GLN A 224 12.06 -1.86 17.09
N TYR A 225 11.32 -0.76 16.86
CA TYR A 225 10.69 -0.01 17.96
C TYR A 225 9.73 -0.90 18.77
N SER A 226 8.92 -1.73 18.12
CA SER A 226 8.02 -2.65 18.83
C SER A 226 8.75 -3.72 19.64
N GLU A 227 9.83 -4.31 19.12
CA GLU A 227 10.62 -5.36 19.80
C GLU A 227 11.34 -4.83 21.05
N PHE A 228 11.75 -3.55 21.06
CA PHE A 228 12.31 -2.88 22.23
C PHE A 228 11.23 -2.31 23.17
N ASN A 229 10.30 -1.49 22.67
CA ASN A 229 9.36 -0.76 23.54
C ASN A 229 8.22 -1.62 24.09
N SER A 230 8.03 -2.85 23.58
CA SER A 230 7.14 -3.85 24.20
C SER A 230 7.77 -4.59 25.39
N GLN A 231 9.03 -4.28 25.74
CA GLN A 231 9.71 -4.88 26.91
C GLN A 231 9.29 -4.23 28.23
N ASP A 232 8.98 -2.93 28.24
CA ASP A 232 8.59 -2.15 29.43
C ASP A 232 7.10 -2.30 29.81
N MET A 233 6.28 -2.94 28.97
CA MET A 233 4.93 -3.35 29.38
C MET A 233 5.04 -4.55 30.33
N VAL A 234 5.12 -4.25 31.63
CA VAL A 234 4.93 -5.22 32.71
C VAL A 234 3.52 -5.79 32.60
N ALA A 235 3.40 -6.92 31.90
CA ALA A 235 2.33 -7.85 32.17
C ALA A 235 2.58 -8.39 33.58
N ASP A 236 1.72 -8.00 34.52
CA ASP A 236 1.78 -8.45 35.91
C ASP A 236 1.69 -9.98 35.98
N TYR A 237 2.84 -10.66 36.10
CA TYR A 237 2.88 -12.10 36.43
C TYR A 237 2.25 -12.40 37.83
N LEU A 238 1.88 -11.36 38.57
CA LEU A 238 1.16 -11.39 39.85
C LEU A 238 -0.38 -11.18 39.72
N ASN A 239 -0.88 -10.63 38.61
CA ASN A 239 -2.33 -10.46 38.39
C ASN A 239 -2.86 -11.51 37.42
N GLN A 240 -3.61 -12.49 37.96
CA GLN A 240 -4.32 -13.51 37.17
C GLN A 240 -5.60 -12.95 36.51
N GLY A 241 -5.45 -11.87 35.74
CA GLY A 241 -6.47 -11.42 34.80
C GLY A 241 -6.09 -11.87 33.39
N GLU A 242 -6.97 -12.60 32.69
CA GLU A 242 -6.73 -12.93 31.29
C GLU A 242 -6.57 -11.64 30.47
N PRO A 243 -5.45 -11.43 29.75
CA PRO A 243 -5.38 -10.35 28.78
C PRO A 243 -6.40 -10.66 27.68
N GLN A 244 -7.45 -9.86 27.57
CA GLN A 244 -8.52 -10.11 26.60
C GLN A 244 -7.90 -10.28 25.20
N PRO A 245 -8.11 -11.42 24.51
CA PRO A 245 -7.49 -11.66 23.22
C PRO A 245 -8.07 -10.68 22.21
N GLN A 246 -7.28 -9.68 21.82
CA GLN A 246 -7.57 -8.85 20.67
C GLN A 246 -7.44 -9.72 19.41
N GLU A 247 -8.55 -10.34 18.98
CA GLU A 247 -8.63 -11.28 17.85
C GLU A 247 -8.42 -10.62 16.46
N SER A 248 -7.56 -9.60 16.36
CA SER A 248 -7.11 -9.04 15.09
C SER A 248 -6.21 -10.06 14.36
N THR A 249 -6.81 -10.84 13.46
CA THR A 249 -6.15 -11.88 12.62
C THR A 249 -5.14 -11.35 11.59
N THR A 250 -4.66 -10.12 11.77
CA THR A 250 -3.75 -9.39 10.90
C THR A 250 -2.68 -8.70 11.76
N SER A 251 -1.41 -8.97 11.42
CA SER A 251 -0.29 -8.21 11.99
C SER A 251 -0.37 -6.74 11.54
N PRO A 252 -0.31 -5.75 12.45
CA PRO A 252 -0.39 -4.33 12.10
C PRO A 252 0.72 -3.90 11.14
N PHE A 253 1.91 -4.53 11.25
CA PHE A 253 3.03 -4.31 10.35
C PHE A 253 2.71 -4.70 8.89
N TYR A 254 1.80 -5.65 8.66
CA TYR A 254 1.31 -5.94 7.31
C TYR A 254 0.39 -4.83 6.78
N THR A 255 -0.51 -4.29 7.61
CA THR A 255 -1.33 -3.13 7.22
C THR A 255 -0.45 -1.91 6.96
N LEU A 256 0.60 -1.67 7.75
CA LEU A 256 1.61 -0.64 7.48
C LEU A 256 2.29 -0.88 6.12
N TYR A 257 2.83 -2.08 5.88
CA TYR A 257 3.48 -2.45 4.62
C TYR A 257 2.56 -2.21 3.41
N LEU A 258 1.31 -2.68 3.48
CA LEU A 258 0.34 -2.51 2.40
C LEU A 258 -0.08 -1.05 2.21
N ARG A 259 -0.22 -0.26 3.29
CA ARG A 259 -0.50 1.18 3.21
C ARG A 259 0.67 1.93 2.55
N ARG A 260 1.91 1.61 2.88
CA ARG A 260 3.11 2.25 2.33
C ARG A 260 3.38 1.83 0.88
N LEU A 261 3.07 0.59 0.50
CA LEU A 261 3.00 0.14 -0.90
C LEU A 261 1.98 0.93 -1.75
N LEU A 262 0.94 1.48 -1.11
CA LEU A 262 -0.16 2.21 -1.75
C LEU A 262 -0.10 3.75 -1.54
N SER A 263 0.92 4.27 -0.86
CA SER A 263 1.06 5.70 -0.57
C SER A 263 2.04 6.39 -1.52
N GLY A 264 1.71 7.59 -2.00
CA GLY A 264 2.53 8.34 -2.95
C GLY A 264 2.68 7.63 -4.30
N LEU A 265 1.57 7.17 -4.90
CA LEU A 265 1.57 6.42 -6.16
C LEU A 265 2.43 7.11 -7.24
N PRO A 266 3.39 6.42 -7.88
CA PRO A 266 4.25 7.04 -8.90
C PRO A 266 3.47 7.57 -10.10
N LEU A 267 3.78 8.79 -10.54
CA LEU A 267 3.24 9.35 -11.77
C LEU A 267 3.86 8.62 -12.98
N VAL A 268 3.02 7.93 -13.77
CA VAL A 268 3.45 7.07 -14.89
C VAL A 268 2.51 7.17 -16.10
N PRO A 269 2.98 6.85 -17.32
CA PRO A 269 2.13 6.92 -18.53
C PRO A 269 1.07 5.81 -18.65
N HIS A 270 1.17 4.72 -17.88
CA HIS A 270 0.39 3.49 -18.12
C HIS A 270 -0.89 3.35 -17.28
N GLU A 271 -1.10 4.26 -16.32
CA GLU A 271 -2.31 4.43 -15.52
C GLU A 271 -2.41 5.90 -15.08
N THR A 272 -3.63 6.40 -14.81
CA THR A 272 -3.87 7.82 -14.51
C THR A 272 -4.27 8.11 -13.07
N PHE A 273 -4.06 7.19 -12.12
CA PHE A 273 -4.46 7.39 -10.72
C PHE A 273 -3.71 8.53 -10.02
N ALA A 274 -2.42 8.67 -10.30
CA ALA A 274 -1.59 9.76 -9.81
C ALA A 274 -1.68 11.04 -10.67
N HIS A 275 -2.39 11.01 -11.80
CA HIS A 275 -2.55 12.19 -12.66
C HIS A 275 -3.55 13.16 -11.99
N PRO A 276 -3.30 14.48 -12.00
CA PRO A 276 -4.24 15.44 -11.43
C PRO A 276 -5.61 15.38 -12.11
N VAL A 277 -6.67 15.23 -11.32
CA VAL A 277 -8.06 15.42 -11.79
C VAL A 277 -8.50 16.88 -11.69
N ALA A 278 -7.79 17.64 -10.85
CA ALA A 278 -7.98 19.06 -10.58
C ALA A 278 -6.67 19.71 -10.09
N GLY A 279 -6.64 21.04 -10.07
CA GLY A 279 -5.58 21.82 -9.45
C GLY A 279 -6.15 23.00 -8.65
N VAL A 280 -5.67 23.17 -7.42
CA VAL A 280 -5.88 24.34 -6.58
C VAL A 280 -4.80 25.37 -6.91
N ILE A 281 -5.21 26.57 -7.32
CA ILE A 281 -4.32 27.73 -7.48
C ILE A 281 -4.70 28.77 -6.43
N ALA A 282 -3.86 28.94 -5.42
CA ALA A 282 -4.09 29.84 -4.29
C ALA A 282 -3.32 31.16 -4.40
N ILE A 283 -3.90 32.22 -3.86
CA ILE A 283 -3.30 33.56 -3.84
C ILE A 283 -3.69 34.35 -2.59
N SER A 284 -2.79 35.17 -2.07
CA SER A 284 -3.05 36.01 -0.90
C SER A 284 -3.94 37.22 -1.23
N SER A 285 -4.84 37.59 -0.32
CA SER A 285 -5.62 38.84 -0.40
C SER A 285 -4.77 40.11 -0.18
N ARG A 286 -3.49 39.94 0.20
CA ARG A 286 -2.50 41.01 0.30
C ARG A 286 -1.91 41.40 -1.07
N ASN A 287 -1.95 40.48 -2.03
CA ASN A 287 -1.37 40.65 -3.36
C ASN A 287 -2.01 41.84 -4.10
N ALA A 288 -1.19 42.68 -4.72
CA ALA A 288 -1.65 43.91 -5.36
C ALA A 288 -2.45 43.68 -6.66
N ASN A 289 -2.17 42.60 -7.41
CA ASN A 289 -2.77 42.34 -8.73
C ASN A 289 -3.24 40.87 -8.88
N PRO A 290 -4.15 40.39 -8.02
CA PRO A 290 -4.37 38.96 -7.84
C PRO A 290 -4.92 38.24 -9.08
N ILE A 291 -5.73 38.92 -9.90
CA ILE A 291 -6.27 38.32 -11.14
C ILE A 291 -5.14 38.05 -12.16
N GLU A 292 -4.10 38.89 -12.20
CA GLU A 292 -2.99 38.74 -13.14
C GLU A 292 -1.97 37.70 -12.64
N GLU A 293 -1.70 37.67 -11.32
CA GLU A 293 -0.88 36.63 -10.72
C GLU A 293 -1.52 35.24 -10.86
N LEU A 294 -2.84 35.11 -10.72
CA LEU A 294 -3.54 33.85 -10.99
C LEU A 294 -3.42 33.39 -12.45
N ARG A 295 -3.44 34.32 -13.42
CA ARG A 295 -3.13 34.02 -14.84
C ARG A 295 -1.69 33.55 -14.99
N ARG A 296 -0.73 34.23 -14.35
CA ARG A 296 0.69 33.87 -14.38
C ARG A 296 0.92 32.45 -13.84
N LEU A 297 0.31 32.11 -12.70
CA LEU A 297 0.38 30.77 -12.11
C LEU A 297 -0.29 29.71 -13.01
N TYR A 298 -1.45 30.01 -13.59
CA TYR A 298 -2.09 29.16 -14.59
C TYR A 298 -1.18 28.86 -15.78
N SER A 299 -0.61 29.88 -16.42
CA SER A 299 0.26 29.72 -17.60
C SER A 299 1.54 28.96 -17.27
N ARG A 300 2.13 29.17 -16.08
CA ARG A 300 3.29 28.39 -15.61
C ARG A 300 2.98 26.91 -15.47
N GLN A 301 1.78 26.56 -14.98
CA GLN A 301 1.33 25.17 -14.85
C GLN A 301 0.94 24.54 -16.18
N HIS A 302 0.26 25.27 -17.08
CA HIS A 302 -0.30 24.71 -18.31
C HIS A 302 0.74 24.58 -19.45
N ASP A 303 1.54 25.63 -19.67
CA ASP A 303 2.46 25.74 -20.80
C ASP A 303 3.92 25.98 -20.40
N GLY A 304 4.17 26.42 -19.16
CA GLY A 304 5.46 26.89 -18.68
C GLY A 304 6.32 25.87 -17.91
N ASP A 305 7.06 26.39 -16.93
CA ASP A 305 8.08 25.66 -16.16
C ASP A 305 7.52 24.59 -15.20
N LEU A 306 6.22 24.62 -14.92
CA LEU A 306 5.52 23.70 -14.02
C LEU A 306 4.60 22.73 -14.79
N ARG A 307 4.82 22.56 -16.09
CA ARG A 307 4.01 21.71 -16.98
C ARG A 307 4.27 20.22 -16.74
N PHE A 308 3.20 19.45 -16.52
CA PHE A 308 3.30 17.99 -16.33
C PHE A 308 3.81 17.28 -17.60
N PRO A 309 4.41 16.09 -17.47
CA PRO A 309 4.94 15.33 -18.61
C PRO A 309 3.94 15.20 -19.76
N GLN A 310 4.44 15.13 -21.00
CA GLN A 310 3.62 15.15 -22.24
C GLN A 310 2.58 14.01 -22.40
N TRP A 311 2.62 12.98 -21.54
CA TRP A 311 1.65 11.89 -21.44
C TRP A 311 0.61 12.10 -20.31
N VAL A 312 0.66 13.23 -19.61
CA VAL A 312 -0.37 13.73 -18.70
C VAL A 312 -1.18 14.79 -19.43
N GLU A 313 -2.50 14.67 -19.38
CA GLU A 313 -3.40 15.74 -19.84
C GLU A 313 -3.26 16.94 -18.90
N ASN A 314 -2.67 18.04 -19.39
CA ASN A 314 -2.49 19.27 -18.62
C ASN A 314 -3.78 20.11 -18.54
N ASP A 315 -4.86 19.73 -19.24
CA ASP A 315 -6.18 20.34 -19.05
C ASP A 315 -7.02 19.54 -18.05
N PHE A 316 -7.29 20.17 -16.90
CA PHE A 316 -8.07 19.62 -15.81
C PHE A 316 -8.79 20.76 -15.06
N LEU A 317 -9.67 20.42 -14.12
CA LEU A 317 -10.44 21.38 -13.34
C LEU A 317 -9.51 22.33 -12.55
N ARG A 318 -9.55 23.64 -12.80
CA ARG A 318 -8.91 24.63 -11.92
C ARG A 318 -9.89 25.07 -10.86
N TYR A 319 -9.39 25.25 -9.64
CA TYR A 319 -10.13 25.81 -8.53
C TYR A 319 -9.30 26.88 -7.85
N TYR A 320 -9.81 28.11 -7.82
CA TYR A 320 -9.05 29.29 -7.41
C TYR A 320 -9.35 29.65 -5.95
N VAL A 321 -8.32 29.84 -5.13
CA VAL A 321 -8.50 30.14 -3.70
C VAL A 321 -7.91 31.50 -3.38
N LEU A 322 -8.76 32.44 -2.94
CA LEU A 322 -8.29 33.67 -2.32
C LEU A 322 -8.08 33.39 -0.83
N VAL A 323 -6.83 33.43 -0.36
CA VAL A 323 -6.47 33.25 1.04
C VAL A 323 -6.51 34.61 1.72
N HIS A 324 -7.42 34.78 2.69
CA HIS A 324 -7.63 36.02 3.41
C HIS A 324 -7.11 35.91 4.84
N ASP A 325 -6.20 36.82 5.19
CA ASP A 325 -5.72 37.06 6.54
C ASP A 325 -6.83 37.76 7.35
N GLU A 326 -7.41 37.05 8.33
CA GLU A 326 -8.52 37.51 9.16
C GLU A 326 -8.10 38.55 10.22
N GLU A 327 -6.81 38.72 10.48
CA GLU A 327 -6.28 39.64 11.50
C GLU A 327 -5.81 40.96 10.91
N THR A 328 -5.08 40.91 9.78
CA THR A 328 -4.51 42.11 9.14
C THR A 328 -5.20 42.49 7.83
N GLY A 329 -6.17 41.71 7.36
CA GLY A 329 -6.82 41.89 6.06
C GLY A 329 -8.12 42.69 6.09
N ASP A 330 -8.33 43.53 5.08
CA ASP A 330 -9.63 44.12 4.81
C ASP A 330 -10.55 43.07 4.15
N ILE A 331 -11.54 42.58 4.90
CA ILE A 331 -12.53 41.60 4.44
C ILE A 331 -13.49 42.17 3.39
N ALA A 332 -13.79 43.48 3.39
CA ALA A 332 -14.65 44.11 2.39
C ALA A 332 -13.93 44.20 1.03
N LYS A 333 -12.68 44.66 1.03
CA LYS A 333 -11.78 44.60 -0.14
C LYS A 333 -11.60 43.16 -0.64
N SER A 334 -11.40 42.22 0.28
CA SER A 334 -11.20 40.80 -0.08
C SER A 334 -12.44 40.18 -0.73
N ASN A 335 -13.65 40.54 -0.28
CA ASN A 335 -14.89 40.15 -0.97
C ASN A 335 -15.02 40.79 -2.36
N GLN A 336 -14.68 42.08 -2.51
CA GLN A 336 -14.67 42.74 -3.83
C GLN A 336 -13.69 42.08 -4.82
N THR A 337 -12.51 41.68 -4.33
CA THR A 337 -11.53 40.89 -5.09
C THR A 337 -12.07 39.51 -5.44
N PHE A 338 -12.70 38.80 -4.49
CA PHE A 338 -13.30 37.48 -4.70
C PHE A 338 -14.44 37.50 -5.74
N ASP A 339 -15.32 38.50 -5.70
CA ASP A 339 -16.34 38.72 -6.73
C ASP A 339 -15.72 39.02 -8.10
N SER A 340 -14.61 39.76 -8.12
CA SER A 340 -13.87 40.04 -9.35
C SER A 340 -13.17 38.80 -9.90
N MET A 341 -12.68 37.88 -9.05
CA MET A 341 -12.19 36.56 -9.45
C MET A 341 -13.31 35.70 -10.04
N LYS A 342 -14.47 35.59 -9.39
CA LYS A 342 -15.62 34.81 -9.88
C LYS A 342 -16.11 35.28 -11.26
N ARG A 343 -16.02 36.58 -11.57
CA ARG A 343 -16.31 37.13 -12.91
C ARG A 343 -15.28 36.73 -13.99
N HIS A 344 -14.02 36.50 -13.62
CA HIS A 344 -12.94 36.17 -14.56
C HIS A 344 -12.71 34.67 -14.74
N PHE A 345 -12.88 33.88 -13.67
CA PHE A 345 -12.52 32.46 -13.61
C PHE A 345 -13.73 31.53 -13.39
N GLY A 346 -14.93 32.10 -13.22
CA GLY A 346 -16.16 31.35 -13.00
C GLY A 346 -16.38 30.90 -11.55
N LEU A 347 -17.29 29.94 -11.36
CA LEU A 347 -17.80 29.54 -10.04
C LEU A 347 -16.86 28.62 -9.24
N HIS A 348 -15.77 28.12 -9.83
CA HIS A 348 -14.77 27.29 -9.16
C HIS A 348 -13.77 28.17 -8.38
N CYS A 349 -14.29 28.98 -7.45
CA CYS A 349 -13.50 29.88 -6.60
C CYS A 349 -13.97 29.82 -5.14
N HIS A 350 -13.04 29.86 -4.18
CA HIS A 350 -13.35 29.96 -2.74
C HIS A 350 -12.57 31.08 -2.04
N LEU A 351 -13.13 31.61 -0.94
CA LEU A 351 -12.49 32.61 -0.07
C LEU A 351 -12.10 31.92 1.25
N LEU A 352 -10.87 31.42 1.32
CA LEU A 352 -10.35 30.74 2.50
C LEU A 352 -9.86 31.78 3.51
N ARG A 353 -10.65 32.00 4.56
CA ARG A 353 -10.26 32.84 5.71
C ARG A 353 -9.35 32.05 6.63
N LEU A 354 -8.21 32.62 7.01
CA LEU A 354 -7.28 32.07 7.99
C LEU A 354 -6.78 33.18 8.91
N LYS A 355 -6.53 32.84 10.17
CA LYS A 355 -5.74 33.70 11.08
C LYS A 355 -4.27 33.76 10.64
N SER A 356 -3.54 34.79 11.06
CA SER A 356 -2.12 35.01 10.72
C SER A 356 -1.19 34.49 11.83
N GLN A 357 -1.65 34.48 13.08
CA GLN A 357 -0.87 34.00 14.22
C GLN A 357 -0.54 32.51 14.13
N GLN A 358 0.66 32.16 14.62
CA GLN A 358 1.04 30.79 14.93
C GLN A 358 0.36 30.39 16.24
N CYS A 359 -0.47 29.36 16.19
CA CYS A 359 -1.16 28.82 17.37
C CYS A 359 -0.24 27.86 18.13
N ILE A 360 -0.27 27.92 19.46
CA ILE A 360 0.53 27.11 20.37
C ILE A 360 -0.36 26.20 21.24
N PRO A 361 0.16 25.09 21.82
CA PRO A 361 -0.64 24.10 22.54
C PRO A 361 -1.32 24.59 23.84
N SER A 362 -1.12 25.85 24.20
CA SER A 362 -1.70 26.51 25.39
C SER A 362 -2.83 27.48 25.07
N ASP A 363 -3.17 27.71 23.79
CA ASP A 363 -4.30 28.56 23.43
C ASP A 363 -5.62 27.78 23.58
N ASP A 364 -6.67 28.41 24.11
CA ASP A 364 -7.95 27.74 24.42
C ASP A 364 -8.62 27.07 23.20
N ASP A 365 -8.50 27.68 22.02
CA ASP A 365 -9.02 27.18 20.73
C ASP A 365 -7.99 26.32 19.95
N SER A 366 -6.87 25.92 20.55
CA SER A 366 -5.79 25.22 19.86
C SER A 366 -6.12 23.76 19.54
N VAL A 367 -5.95 23.37 18.28
CA VAL A 367 -6.17 22.01 17.80
C VAL A 367 -4.93 21.52 17.04
N ARG A 368 -4.35 20.42 17.52
CA ARG A 368 -3.20 19.76 16.88
C ARG A 368 -3.57 19.30 15.47
N LEU A 369 -2.68 19.55 14.50
CA LEU A 369 -2.87 19.09 13.12
C LEU A 369 -3.04 17.56 13.07
N PRO A 370 -4.04 17.03 12.34
CA PRO A 370 -4.15 15.60 12.11
C PRO A 370 -2.91 15.04 11.40
N ALA A 371 -2.48 13.84 11.77
CA ALA A 371 -1.42 13.15 11.05
C ALA A 371 -1.89 12.74 9.64
N CYS A 372 -0.98 12.81 8.66
CA CYS A 372 -1.23 12.32 7.31
C CYS A 372 -1.01 10.79 7.29
N GLU A 373 -2.07 10.01 7.14
CA GLU A 373 -1.97 8.54 7.03
C GLU A 373 -1.20 8.14 5.76
N TRP A 374 -1.35 8.90 4.66
CA TRP A 374 -0.91 8.53 3.31
C TRP A 374 0.40 9.20 2.90
N MET A 375 1.39 9.17 3.79
CA MET A 375 2.79 9.50 3.50
C MET A 375 3.49 8.33 2.78
N SER A 376 4.41 8.65 1.86
CA SER A 376 5.30 7.65 1.24
C SER A 376 6.35 7.16 2.25
N ALA A 377 6.92 5.97 2.04
CA ALA A 377 7.91 5.43 2.97
C ALA A 377 9.13 6.35 3.15
N SER A 378 9.59 6.96 2.05
CA SER A 378 10.62 8.02 2.01
C SER A 378 10.32 9.25 2.88
N GLU A 379 9.05 9.64 3.01
CA GLU A 379 8.65 10.83 3.76
C GLU A 379 8.62 10.52 5.27
N GLU A 380 8.11 9.36 5.65
CA GLU A 380 8.10 8.93 7.06
C GLU A 380 9.50 8.58 7.57
N LEU A 381 10.35 7.91 6.76
CA LEU A 381 11.75 7.67 7.12
C LEU A 381 12.52 8.98 7.36
N ALA A 382 12.29 9.99 6.52
CA ALA A 382 12.92 11.30 6.70
C ALA A 382 12.40 12.05 7.94
N GLU A 383 11.13 11.88 8.32
CA GLU A 383 10.56 12.47 9.54
C GLU A 383 11.04 11.74 10.81
N ILE A 384 11.16 10.40 10.77
CA ILE A 384 11.82 9.61 11.82
C ILE A 384 13.27 10.10 11.98
N GLN A 385 14.04 10.17 10.89
CA GLN A 385 15.42 10.67 10.91
C GLN A 385 15.51 12.10 11.45
N LYS A 386 14.60 13.01 11.03
CA LYS A 386 14.54 14.40 11.54
C LYS A 386 14.40 14.40 13.07
N ARG A 387 13.46 13.62 13.61
CA ARG A 387 13.21 13.51 15.07
C ARG A 387 14.34 12.79 15.83
N GLU A 388 15.04 11.84 15.22
CA GLU A 388 16.24 11.22 15.82
C GLU A 388 17.45 12.17 15.87
N THR A 389 17.55 13.10 14.91
CA THR A 389 18.62 14.11 14.88
C THR A 389 18.29 15.41 15.62
N ALA A 390 17.09 15.54 16.18
CA ALA A 390 16.68 16.72 16.94
C ALA A 390 17.11 16.60 18.41
N ASP A 391 17.81 17.62 18.92
CA ASP A 391 18.14 17.74 20.35
C ASP A 391 16.92 18.11 21.22
N ASP A 392 15.84 18.61 20.60
CA ASP A 392 14.60 19.00 21.27
C ASP A 392 13.64 17.79 21.42
N ILE A 393 12.97 17.75 22.58
CA ILE A 393 12.05 16.72 23.04
C ILE A 393 10.60 17.06 22.63
N THR A 394 10.33 18.29 22.20
CA THR A 394 8.99 18.76 21.78
C THR A 394 8.45 18.02 20.54
N ASP A 395 7.12 17.88 20.47
CA ASP A 395 6.43 17.30 19.30
C ASP A 395 6.36 18.35 18.17
N PRO A 396 7.04 18.16 17.02
CA PRO A 396 7.14 19.19 15.97
C PRO A 396 5.86 19.33 15.13
N THR A 397 4.74 18.73 15.56
CA THR A 397 3.47 18.77 14.85
C THR A 397 2.76 20.12 15.07
N PRO A 398 2.44 20.89 14.00
CA PRO A 398 1.79 22.19 14.15
C PRO A 398 0.42 22.12 14.83
N TYR A 399 0.02 23.25 15.42
CA TYR A 399 -1.32 23.50 15.96
C TYR A 399 -2.00 24.60 15.13
N LEU A 400 -3.33 24.57 15.08
CA LEU A 400 -4.17 25.55 14.39
C LEU A 400 -5.37 25.91 15.28
N PRO A 401 -5.91 27.14 15.20
CA PRO A 401 -7.21 27.47 15.78
C PRO A 401 -8.30 26.60 15.16
N ASP A 402 -9.29 26.12 15.93
CA ASP A 402 -10.39 25.32 15.34
C ASP A 402 -11.14 26.09 14.23
N SER A 403 -11.27 27.41 14.36
CA SER A 403 -11.85 28.26 13.31
C SER A 403 -11.17 28.10 11.94
N ASP A 404 -9.84 27.99 11.88
CA ASP A 404 -9.09 27.74 10.65
C ASP A 404 -9.30 26.31 10.15
N ILE A 405 -9.31 25.32 11.06
CA ILE A 405 -9.59 23.92 10.72
C ILE A 405 -10.99 23.77 10.14
N THR A 406 -11.98 24.44 10.71
CA THR A 406 -13.37 24.47 10.26
C THR A 406 -13.52 25.17 8.91
N ALA A 407 -12.75 26.25 8.65
CA ALA A 407 -12.65 26.87 7.33
C ALA A 407 -12.05 25.92 6.28
N ILE A 408 -10.92 25.26 6.57
CA ILE A 408 -10.24 24.32 5.66
C ILE A 408 -11.11 23.09 5.38
N ARG A 409 -11.77 22.52 6.41
CA ARG A 409 -12.76 21.44 6.27
C ARG A 409 -13.91 21.84 5.35
N THR A 410 -14.41 23.07 5.47
CA THR A 410 -15.51 23.60 4.63
C THR A 410 -15.06 23.77 3.19
N PHE A 411 -13.91 24.40 2.95
CA PHE A 411 -13.28 24.54 1.64
C PHE A 411 -13.11 23.19 0.92
N ILE A 412 -12.53 22.18 1.59
CA ILE A 412 -12.26 20.88 0.97
C ILE A 412 -13.56 20.12 0.68
N ARG A 413 -14.57 20.24 1.55
CA ARG A 413 -15.91 19.68 1.30
C ARG A 413 -16.57 20.31 0.08
N GLU A 414 -16.48 21.63 -0.08
CA GLU A 414 -17.00 22.38 -1.23
C GLU A 414 -16.27 21.98 -2.53
N LEU A 415 -14.93 22.05 -2.52
CA LEU A 415 -14.05 21.63 -3.62
C LEU A 415 -14.40 20.23 -4.12
N VAL A 416 -14.48 19.23 -3.23
CA VAL A 416 -14.71 17.84 -3.65
C VAL A 416 -16.16 17.61 -4.08
N ALA A 417 -17.15 17.98 -3.25
CA ALA A 417 -18.54 17.61 -3.47
C ALA A 417 -19.25 18.47 -4.53
N GLN A 418 -18.84 19.73 -4.73
CA GLN A 418 -19.47 20.63 -5.69
C GLN A 418 -18.69 20.76 -7.00
N SER A 419 -17.36 20.55 -6.99
CA SER A 419 -16.52 20.75 -8.19
C SER A 419 -15.84 19.48 -8.69
N ILE A 420 -15.02 18.78 -7.89
CA ILE A 420 -14.24 17.63 -8.37
C ILE A 420 -15.15 16.47 -8.79
N VAL A 421 -16.02 15.97 -7.91
CA VAL A 421 -16.88 14.82 -8.22
C VAL A 421 -17.82 15.13 -9.40
N PRO A 422 -18.57 16.25 -9.43
CA PRO A 422 -19.40 16.61 -10.59
C PRO A 422 -18.61 16.90 -11.89
N ASN A 423 -17.32 17.19 -11.82
CA ASN A 423 -16.47 17.27 -13.01
C ASN A 423 -16.04 15.88 -13.51
N MET A 424 -15.65 14.97 -12.59
CA MET A 424 -15.31 13.60 -12.93
C MET A 424 -16.52 12.83 -13.49
N GLU A 425 -17.71 13.01 -12.93
CA GLU A 425 -18.97 12.42 -13.44
C GLU A 425 -19.26 12.85 -14.89
N ARG A 426 -19.17 14.17 -15.16
CA ARG A 426 -19.37 14.72 -16.51
C ARG A 426 -18.33 14.22 -17.51
N ALA A 427 -17.06 14.12 -17.10
CA ALA A 427 -16.00 13.58 -17.94
C ALA A 427 -16.24 12.10 -18.28
N VAL A 428 -16.65 11.29 -17.30
CA VAL A 428 -17.00 9.87 -17.50
C VAL A 428 -18.19 9.71 -18.46
N SER A 429 -19.29 10.46 -18.31
CA SER A 429 -20.41 10.43 -19.28
C SER A 429 -19.94 10.82 -20.68
N THR A 430 -19.23 11.95 -20.81
CA THR A 430 -18.73 12.48 -22.08
C THR A 430 -17.87 11.46 -22.83
N TRP A 431 -16.85 10.89 -22.18
CA TRP A 431 -15.97 9.90 -22.80
C TRP A 431 -16.68 8.55 -23.04
N ASN A 432 -17.64 8.15 -22.18
CA ASN A 432 -18.43 6.93 -22.35
C ASN A 432 -19.29 7.01 -23.62
N GLU A 433 -19.97 8.12 -23.84
CA GLU A 433 -20.83 8.37 -25.01
C GLU A 433 -20.01 8.60 -26.29
N GLN A 434 -18.96 9.44 -26.23
CA GLN A 434 -18.22 9.86 -27.42
C GLN A 434 -17.20 8.83 -27.92
N ILE A 435 -16.59 8.04 -27.04
CA ILE A 435 -15.47 7.14 -27.38
C ILE A 435 -15.86 5.67 -27.19
N LEU A 436 -16.34 5.34 -25.98
CA LEU A 436 -16.49 3.96 -25.53
C LEU A 436 -17.71 3.26 -26.14
N ALA A 437 -18.85 3.95 -26.24
CA ALA A 437 -20.05 3.46 -26.91
C ALA A 437 -19.77 3.17 -28.40
N ARG A 438 -18.97 4.01 -29.07
CA ARG A 438 -18.55 3.80 -30.47
C ARG A 438 -17.72 2.52 -30.64
N ARG A 439 -16.83 2.19 -29.69
CA ARG A 439 -16.06 0.93 -29.70
C ARG A 439 -16.88 -0.30 -29.29
N ARG A 440 -17.85 -0.16 -28.38
CA ARG A 440 -18.74 -1.26 -27.94
C ARG A 440 -19.80 -1.62 -29.00
N GLY A 441 -20.18 -0.68 -29.85
CA GLY A 441 -21.11 -0.91 -30.96
C GLY A 441 -20.62 -1.96 -31.98
N ILE A 442 -21.55 -2.48 -32.77
CA ILE A 442 -21.32 -3.56 -33.76
C ILE A 442 -20.13 -3.23 -34.68
N SER A 443 -20.04 -1.98 -35.16
CA SER A 443 -18.95 -1.51 -36.03
C SER A 443 -17.56 -1.57 -35.37
N GLY A 444 -17.45 -1.16 -34.10
CA GLY A 444 -16.16 -1.12 -33.39
C GLY A 444 -15.53 -2.50 -33.21
N ARG A 445 -16.35 -3.52 -32.93
CA ARG A 445 -15.90 -4.92 -32.80
C ARG A 445 -15.34 -5.46 -34.12
N PHE A 446 -15.85 -5.03 -35.27
CA PHE A 446 -15.29 -5.41 -36.57
C PHE A 446 -14.00 -4.66 -36.93
N MET A 447 -13.77 -3.45 -36.43
CA MET A 447 -12.56 -2.68 -36.74
C MET A 447 -11.29 -3.21 -36.03
N SER A 448 -11.42 -3.78 -34.83
CA SER A 448 -10.33 -4.52 -34.18
C SER A 448 -10.15 -5.95 -34.76
N LEU A 449 -11.22 -6.54 -35.31
CA LEU A 449 -11.12 -7.82 -36.01
C LEU A 449 -10.50 -7.72 -37.40
N SER A 450 -10.83 -6.71 -38.21
CA SER A 450 -10.33 -6.57 -39.59
C SER A 450 -8.80 -6.48 -39.69
N LYS A 451 -8.15 -5.85 -38.70
CA LYS A 451 -6.68 -5.80 -38.54
C LYS A 451 -5.98 -7.17 -38.59
N ARG A 452 -6.68 -8.31 -38.42
CA ARG A 452 -6.09 -9.66 -38.47
C ARG A 452 -6.40 -10.48 -39.74
N TRP A 453 -7.10 -9.92 -40.72
CA TRP A 453 -7.49 -10.67 -41.94
C TRP A 453 -6.98 -10.04 -43.25
N THR A 454 -6.61 -8.77 -43.29
CA THR A 454 -6.09 -8.09 -44.49
C THR A 454 -4.61 -8.44 -44.81
N GLY A 455 -4.20 -9.69 -44.56
CA GLY A 455 -2.82 -10.17 -44.70
C GLY A 455 -2.51 -10.88 -46.03
N PHE A 456 -3.47 -10.99 -46.95
CA PHE A 456 -3.30 -11.68 -48.24
C PHE A 456 -4.00 -10.92 -49.37
N GLY A 457 -3.32 -10.80 -50.53
CA GLY A 457 -3.82 -10.11 -51.72
C GLY A 457 -3.36 -8.65 -51.79
N GLY A 458 -2.30 -8.38 -52.54
CA GLY A 458 -1.70 -7.04 -52.66
C GLY A 458 -2.00 -6.34 -53.98
N SER A 459 -1.69 -5.03 -54.02
CA SER A 459 -1.45 -4.30 -55.26
C SER A 459 -0.19 -3.43 -55.10
N ARG A 460 0.45 -3.08 -56.22
CA ARG A 460 1.73 -2.36 -56.24
C ARG A 460 1.49 -0.86 -56.36
N ASN A 461 2.01 -0.08 -55.42
CA ASN A 461 2.52 1.25 -55.73
C ASN A 461 3.77 1.54 -54.89
N SER A 462 4.80 2.09 -55.51
CA SER A 462 6.10 2.29 -54.89
C SER A 462 6.29 3.75 -54.46
N SER A 463 6.15 4.01 -53.17
CA SER A 463 6.73 5.19 -52.52
C SER A 463 7.40 4.77 -51.21
N SER A 464 8.49 5.44 -50.85
CA SER A 464 9.29 5.10 -49.67
C SER A 464 8.61 5.57 -48.40
N SER A 465 8.01 4.65 -47.65
CA SER A 465 7.66 4.85 -46.25
C SER A 465 8.41 3.85 -45.37
N SER A 466 8.97 4.33 -44.27
CA SER A 466 9.38 3.49 -43.16
C SER A 466 8.17 2.75 -42.59
N SER A 467 8.40 1.61 -41.94
CA SER A 467 7.34 0.72 -41.44
C SER A 467 6.66 1.29 -40.18
N THR A 468 5.88 2.36 -40.33
CA THR A 468 5.12 2.99 -39.24
C THR A 468 4.01 2.05 -38.76
N SER A 469 4.04 1.72 -37.46
CA SER A 469 2.99 0.94 -36.81
C SER A 469 1.66 1.71 -36.80
N ASN A 470 0.59 1.04 -37.25
CA ASN A 470 -0.76 1.63 -37.39
C ASN A 470 -1.52 1.65 -36.05
N SER A 471 -0.90 2.29 -35.06
CA SER A 471 -1.23 2.31 -33.62
C SER A 471 -0.86 3.67 -33.01
N ASN A 472 -1.66 4.15 -32.06
CA ASN A 472 -1.41 5.44 -31.38
C ASN A 472 -0.32 5.35 -30.28
N TYR A 473 0.25 4.15 -30.08
CA TYR A 473 1.34 3.90 -29.12
C TYR A 473 2.69 4.34 -29.69
N ASP A 474 3.38 5.24 -29.00
CA ASP A 474 4.80 5.47 -29.26
C ASP A 474 5.62 4.40 -28.53
N SER A 475 6.20 3.47 -29.29
CA SER A 475 7.01 2.37 -28.75
C SER A 475 8.46 2.76 -28.42
N LEU A 476 8.92 3.94 -28.84
CA LEU A 476 10.23 4.50 -28.48
C LEU A 476 10.16 5.26 -27.16
N GLN A 477 9.09 6.04 -26.97
CA GLN A 477 8.86 6.84 -25.75
C GLN A 477 8.02 6.10 -24.69
N GLY A 478 7.33 5.02 -25.09
CA GLY A 478 6.65 4.10 -24.18
C GLY A 478 5.29 4.56 -23.66
N PHE A 479 4.57 5.40 -24.40
CA PHE A 479 3.26 5.95 -23.98
C PHE A 479 2.27 6.15 -25.14
N TYR A 480 0.99 6.33 -24.80
CA TYR A 480 -0.04 6.89 -25.70
C TYR A 480 -0.20 8.39 -25.42
N ARG A 481 -0.35 9.21 -26.46
CA ARG A 481 -0.61 10.65 -26.27
C ARG A 481 -1.92 10.85 -25.47
N PRO A 482 -2.07 11.91 -24.65
CA PRO A 482 -3.27 12.12 -23.83
C PRO A 482 -4.57 12.20 -24.63
N ASP A 483 -4.50 12.77 -25.85
CA ASP A 483 -5.62 12.90 -26.79
C ASP A 483 -5.94 11.62 -27.59
N ALA A 484 -5.15 10.55 -27.44
CA ALA A 484 -5.44 9.28 -28.09
C ALA A 484 -6.67 8.61 -27.44
N PRO A 485 -7.58 8.00 -28.21
CA PRO A 485 -8.77 7.35 -27.68
C PRO A 485 -8.46 6.20 -26.71
N GLU A 486 -7.29 5.54 -26.85
CA GLU A 486 -6.78 4.57 -25.88
C GLU A 486 -6.43 5.20 -24.52
N ALA A 487 -5.82 6.39 -24.51
CA ALA A 487 -5.48 7.12 -23.29
C ALA A 487 -6.73 7.71 -22.61
N LEU A 488 -7.64 8.30 -23.38
CA LEU A 488 -8.92 8.81 -22.88
C LEU A 488 -9.80 7.68 -22.32
N MET A 489 -9.81 6.49 -22.94
CA MET A 489 -10.47 5.32 -22.36
C MET A 489 -9.79 4.80 -21.08
N ARG A 490 -8.45 4.88 -20.98
CA ARG A 490 -7.75 4.56 -19.72
C ARG A 490 -8.15 5.54 -18.62
N LYS A 491 -8.13 6.85 -18.91
CA LYS A 491 -8.56 7.90 -17.98
C LYS A 491 -10.02 7.75 -17.55
N LEU A 492 -10.93 7.39 -18.46
CA LEU A 492 -12.32 7.01 -18.11
C LEU A 492 -12.34 5.83 -17.14
N ALA A 493 -11.61 4.74 -17.42
CA ALA A 493 -11.64 3.54 -16.58
C ALA A 493 -11.09 3.81 -15.17
N ASP A 494 -10.01 4.58 -15.08
CA ASP A 494 -9.40 5.02 -13.83
C ASP A 494 -10.34 5.97 -13.05
N TYR A 495 -11.00 6.92 -13.74
CA TYR A 495 -12.04 7.77 -13.13
C TYR A 495 -13.23 6.95 -12.61
N CYS A 496 -13.73 5.98 -13.37
CA CYS A 496 -14.79 5.07 -12.92
C CYS A 496 -14.37 4.28 -11.68
N PHE A 497 -13.11 3.86 -11.60
CA PHE A 497 -12.57 3.16 -10.43
C PHE A 497 -12.50 4.07 -9.20
N MET A 498 -11.99 5.31 -9.34
CA MET A 498 -11.95 6.30 -8.27
C MET A 498 -13.36 6.69 -7.78
N LEU A 499 -14.33 6.79 -8.70
CA LEU A 499 -15.76 7.01 -8.40
C LEU A 499 -16.51 5.74 -7.94
N ARG A 500 -15.80 4.61 -7.79
CA ARG A 500 -16.32 3.30 -7.34
C ARG A 500 -17.39 2.66 -8.24
N ASP A 501 -17.50 3.09 -9.51
CA ASP A 501 -18.18 2.35 -10.58
C ASP A 501 -17.23 1.30 -11.19
N TYR A 502 -16.94 0.27 -10.39
CA TYR A 502 -16.10 -0.86 -10.80
C TYR A 502 -16.67 -1.63 -12.01
N LYS A 503 -17.97 -1.47 -12.34
CA LYS A 503 -18.61 -2.19 -13.45
C LYS A 503 -18.30 -1.53 -14.79
N LEU A 504 -18.39 -0.20 -14.87
CA LEU A 504 -17.92 0.52 -16.07
C LEU A 504 -16.39 0.46 -16.17
N ALA A 505 -15.66 0.54 -15.05
CA ALA A 505 -14.21 0.40 -15.04
C ALA A 505 -13.76 -0.96 -15.64
N LEU A 506 -14.22 -2.09 -15.07
CA LEU A 506 -13.92 -3.45 -15.55
C LEU A 506 -14.17 -3.60 -17.06
N SER A 507 -15.38 -3.28 -17.50
CA SER A 507 -15.80 -3.45 -18.89
C SER A 507 -15.09 -2.50 -19.88
N THR A 508 -14.28 -1.56 -19.38
CA THR A 508 -13.42 -0.68 -20.18
C THR A 508 -11.99 -1.21 -20.21
N TYR A 509 -11.45 -1.65 -19.06
CA TYR A 509 -10.15 -2.33 -18.99
C TYR A 509 -10.12 -3.60 -19.88
N ASP A 510 -11.22 -4.36 -19.95
CA ASP A 510 -11.34 -5.53 -20.82
C ASP A 510 -11.11 -5.21 -22.32
N ILE A 511 -11.54 -4.04 -22.78
CA ILE A 511 -11.33 -3.58 -24.17
C ILE A 511 -9.89 -3.09 -24.34
N LEU A 512 -9.43 -2.23 -23.43
CA LEU A 512 -8.07 -1.68 -23.42
C LEU A 512 -7.02 -2.78 -23.39
N ARG A 513 -7.22 -3.84 -22.61
CA ARG A 513 -6.30 -4.98 -22.51
C ARG A 513 -6.11 -5.66 -23.87
N ALA A 514 -7.15 -5.81 -24.68
CA ALA A 514 -7.02 -6.38 -26.04
C ALA A 514 -6.30 -5.44 -27.03
N ASP A 515 -6.59 -4.13 -26.95
CA ASP A 515 -5.94 -3.12 -27.80
C ASP A 515 -4.44 -2.98 -27.43
N PHE A 516 -4.10 -2.84 -26.14
CA PHE A 516 -2.72 -2.78 -25.63
C PHE A 516 -1.90 -4.05 -25.93
N GLN A 517 -2.53 -5.24 -25.93
CA GLN A 517 -1.86 -6.49 -26.34
C GLN A 517 -1.49 -6.47 -27.83
N THR A 518 -2.37 -5.91 -28.66
CA THR A 518 -2.18 -5.81 -30.11
C THR A 518 -1.06 -4.84 -30.46
N ASP A 519 -1.01 -3.70 -29.77
CA ASP A 519 0.04 -2.67 -29.91
C ASP A 519 1.37 -3.06 -29.21
N LYS A 520 1.41 -4.19 -28.49
CA LYS A 520 2.54 -4.67 -27.67
C LYS A 520 2.96 -3.69 -26.56
N ALA A 521 2.02 -2.88 -26.07
CA ALA A 521 2.22 -1.90 -25.00
C ALA A 521 2.23 -2.57 -23.61
N TRP A 522 3.22 -3.43 -23.34
CA TRP A 522 3.16 -4.40 -22.22
C TRP A 522 2.92 -3.82 -20.82
N ARG A 523 3.41 -2.61 -20.52
CA ARG A 523 3.10 -1.92 -19.26
C ARG A 523 1.64 -1.44 -19.18
N HIS A 524 1.08 -0.95 -20.29
CA HIS A 524 -0.34 -0.61 -20.39
C HIS A 524 -1.23 -1.87 -20.33
N TYR A 525 -0.82 -2.95 -20.99
CA TYR A 525 -1.45 -4.26 -20.90
C TYR A 525 -1.53 -4.76 -19.45
N ALA A 526 -0.39 -4.74 -18.75
CA ALA A 526 -0.28 -5.18 -17.36
C ALA A 526 -1.19 -4.36 -16.43
N GLY A 527 -1.13 -3.03 -16.51
CA GLY A 527 -1.98 -2.15 -15.71
C GLY A 527 -3.47 -2.25 -16.06
N ALA A 528 -3.83 -2.63 -17.28
CA ALA A 528 -5.23 -2.90 -17.63
C ALA A 528 -5.70 -4.25 -17.06
N ALA A 529 -4.85 -5.29 -17.11
CA ALA A 529 -5.14 -6.60 -16.52
C ALA A 529 -5.23 -6.53 -14.98
N GLU A 530 -4.32 -5.80 -14.32
CA GLU A 530 -4.38 -5.54 -12.88
C GLU A 530 -5.72 -4.89 -12.50
N MET A 531 -6.04 -3.73 -13.09
CA MET A 531 -7.26 -3.01 -12.71
C MET A 531 -8.55 -3.73 -13.14
N ALA A 532 -8.54 -4.56 -14.19
CA ALA A 532 -9.64 -5.48 -14.49
C ALA A 532 -9.87 -6.49 -13.35
N ALA A 533 -8.80 -7.16 -12.88
CA ALA A 533 -8.89 -8.09 -11.75
C ALA A 533 -9.40 -7.40 -10.48
N LEU A 534 -8.85 -6.23 -10.13
CA LEU A 534 -9.27 -5.47 -8.96
C LEU A 534 -10.72 -4.96 -9.07
N SER A 535 -11.16 -4.50 -10.25
CA SER A 535 -12.55 -4.07 -10.48
C SER A 535 -13.54 -5.23 -10.32
N ALA A 536 -13.21 -6.41 -10.85
CA ALA A 536 -14.01 -7.61 -10.66
C ALA A 536 -14.05 -8.05 -9.18
N LEU A 537 -12.92 -7.95 -8.47
CA LEU A 537 -12.80 -8.33 -7.07
C LEU A 537 -13.42 -7.33 -6.08
N LEU A 538 -13.55 -6.05 -6.42
CA LEU A 538 -14.22 -5.02 -5.60
C LEU A 538 -15.74 -4.95 -5.84
N SER A 539 -16.20 -5.31 -7.05
CA SER A 539 -17.63 -5.33 -7.43
C SER A 539 -18.47 -6.20 -6.48
N PRO A 540 -19.56 -5.70 -5.87
CA PRO A 540 -20.27 -6.39 -4.79
C PRO A 540 -21.06 -7.65 -5.21
N GLY A 541 -21.08 -8.00 -6.50
CA GLY A 541 -21.74 -9.20 -6.99
C GLY A 541 -21.06 -10.51 -6.56
N PRO A 542 -21.78 -11.64 -6.54
CA PRO A 542 -21.20 -12.96 -6.33
C PRO A 542 -20.32 -13.35 -7.53
N LEU A 543 -19.13 -13.89 -7.26
CA LEU A 543 -18.19 -14.35 -8.29
C LEU A 543 -18.24 -15.88 -8.38
N SER A 544 -18.57 -16.40 -9.56
CA SER A 544 -18.52 -17.85 -9.79
C SER A 544 -17.07 -18.34 -9.78
N SER A 545 -16.84 -19.58 -9.33
CA SER A 545 -15.50 -20.20 -9.36
C SER A 545 -14.89 -20.21 -10.76
N LYS A 546 -15.72 -20.37 -11.81
CA LYS A 546 -15.28 -20.29 -13.20
C LYS A 546 -14.81 -18.89 -13.58
N THR A 547 -15.60 -17.86 -13.27
CA THR A 547 -15.23 -16.45 -13.52
C THR A 547 -13.93 -16.07 -12.78
N ARG A 548 -13.73 -16.58 -11.57
CA ARG A 548 -12.50 -16.36 -10.80
C ARG A 548 -11.28 -17.04 -11.42
N THR A 549 -11.39 -18.30 -11.83
CA THR A 549 -10.25 -19.03 -12.43
C THR A 549 -9.96 -18.55 -13.85
N ASP A 550 -10.95 -18.54 -14.73
CA ASP A 550 -10.77 -18.32 -16.17
C ASP A 550 -10.41 -16.85 -16.49
N ASN A 551 -10.91 -15.89 -15.69
CA ASN A 551 -10.67 -14.46 -15.90
C ASN A 551 -9.74 -13.86 -14.83
N ILE A 552 -10.15 -13.83 -13.56
CA ILE A 552 -9.47 -13.02 -12.53
C ILE A 552 -8.05 -13.53 -12.25
N ASN A 553 -7.89 -14.84 -12.03
CA ASN A 553 -6.58 -15.46 -11.82
C ASN A 553 -5.69 -15.33 -13.08
N ALA A 554 -6.28 -15.46 -14.28
CA ALA A 554 -5.55 -15.25 -15.53
C ALA A 554 -5.07 -13.80 -15.70
N TRP A 555 -5.89 -12.80 -15.35
CA TRP A 555 -5.50 -11.38 -15.42
C TRP A 555 -4.42 -11.01 -14.39
N ILE A 556 -4.48 -11.57 -13.16
CA ILE A 556 -3.42 -11.42 -12.16
C ILE A 556 -2.10 -12.05 -12.67
N GLN A 557 -2.17 -13.23 -13.28
CA GLN A 557 -1.01 -13.89 -13.89
C GLN A 557 -0.41 -13.07 -15.04
N ASP A 558 -1.25 -12.61 -15.95
CA ASP A 558 -0.88 -11.79 -17.11
C ASP A 558 -0.21 -10.48 -16.71
N ALA A 559 -0.76 -9.78 -15.73
CA ALA A 559 -0.20 -8.54 -15.18
C ALA A 559 1.13 -8.80 -14.46
N SER A 560 1.16 -9.78 -13.54
CA SER A 560 2.37 -10.15 -12.79
C SER A 560 3.52 -10.58 -13.71
N TYR A 561 3.23 -11.39 -14.73
CA TYR A 561 4.21 -11.78 -15.75
C TYR A 561 4.69 -10.57 -16.57
N SER A 562 3.77 -9.75 -17.09
CA SER A 562 4.10 -8.59 -17.92
C SER A 562 4.91 -7.52 -17.17
N TYR A 563 4.69 -7.37 -15.86
CA TYR A 563 5.48 -6.50 -14.98
C TYR A 563 6.83 -7.10 -14.53
N THR A 564 7.02 -8.42 -14.61
CA THR A 564 8.30 -9.08 -14.25
C THR A 564 9.18 -9.42 -15.45
N ASP A 565 8.65 -9.49 -16.67
CA ASP A 565 9.43 -9.76 -17.87
C ASP A 565 10.41 -8.62 -18.17
N ARG A 566 11.70 -8.87 -17.87
CA ARG A 566 12.82 -7.96 -18.11
C ARG A 566 12.98 -7.56 -19.58
N GLN A 567 12.53 -8.39 -20.53
CA GLN A 567 12.57 -8.06 -21.97
C GLN A 567 11.47 -7.08 -22.39
N ARG A 568 10.43 -6.89 -21.56
CA ARG A 568 9.24 -6.06 -21.84
C ARG A 568 9.16 -4.79 -20.97
N SER A 569 10.29 -4.41 -20.37
CA SER A 569 10.43 -3.28 -19.44
C SER A 569 9.81 -3.56 -18.06
N ALA A 570 10.48 -4.43 -17.28
CA ALA A 570 10.08 -4.81 -15.92
C ALA A 570 9.81 -3.60 -15.00
N ALA A 571 8.90 -3.79 -14.05
CA ALA A 571 8.49 -2.83 -13.03
C ALA A 571 8.01 -3.58 -11.77
N PRO A 572 8.92 -4.14 -10.95
CA PRO A 572 8.59 -5.13 -9.91
C PRO A 572 7.63 -4.61 -8.84
N TYR A 573 7.66 -3.31 -8.52
CA TYR A 573 6.68 -2.65 -7.66
C TYR A 573 5.22 -2.94 -8.08
N TYR A 574 4.93 -2.83 -9.38
CA TYR A 574 3.57 -3.06 -9.90
C TYR A 574 3.20 -4.54 -9.92
N ALA A 575 4.18 -5.45 -10.08
CA ALA A 575 3.96 -6.88 -9.90
C ALA A 575 3.61 -7.22 -8.43
N LEU A 576 4.33 -6.61 -7.47
CA LEU A 576 4.06 -6.75 -6.04
C LEU A 576 2.68 -6.18 -5.68
N ARG A 577 2.35 -4.98 -6.18
CA ARG A 577 1.03 -4.35 -6.03
C ARG A 577 -0.08 -5.27 -6.56
N THR A 578 0.01 -5.71 -7.82
CA THR A 578 -0.94 -6.64 -8.45
C THR A 578 -1.20 -7.87 -7.57
N LEU A 579 -0.13 -8.53 -7.11
CA LEU A 579 -0.23 -9.77 -6.34
C LEU A 579 -0.76 -9.54 -4.92
N ALA A 580 -0.34 -8.47 -4.23
CA ALA A 580 -0.75 -8.16 -2.86
C ALA A 580 -2.23 -7.71 -2.78
N LEU A 581 -2.67 -6.86 -3.72
CA LEU A 581 -4.07 -6.44 -3.79
C LEU A 581 -4.98 -7.60 -4.24
N GLY A 582 -4.51 -8.42 -5.18
CA GLY A 582 -5.20 -9.64 -5.62
C GLY A 582 -5.38 -10.65 -4.49
N LEU A 583 -4.31 -10.94 -3.73
CA LEU A 583 -4.30 -11.75 -2.50
C LEU A 583 -5.42 -11.33 -1.55
N GLU A 584 -5.41 -10.06 -1.09
CA GLU A 584 -6.28 -9.64 0.00
C GLU A 584 -7.75 -9.56 -0.44
N LEU A 585 -8.03 -9.09 -1.66
CA LEU A 585 -9.40 -9.10 -2.18
C LEU A 585 -9.93 -10.51 -2.48
N LEU A 586 -9.07 -11.48 -2.84
CA LEU A 586 -9.48 -12.89 -2.98
C LEU A 586 -9.83 -13.53 -1.64
N ARG A 587 -9.17 -13.18 -0.52
CA ARG A 587 -9.53 -13.69 0.82
C ARG A 587 -10.96 -13.34 1.22
N LEU A 588 -11.43 -12.14 0.85
CA LEU A 588 -12.81 -11.69 1.08
C LEU A 588 -13.86 -12.51 0.30
N ARG A 589 -13.44 -13.29 -0.71
CA ARG A 589 -14.32 -14.17 -1.51
C ARG A 589 -14.41 -15.60 -0.95
N GLY A 590 -13.98 -15.80 0.29
CA GLY A 590 -14.25 -17.01 1.08
C GLY A 590 -13.32 -18.19 0.80
N SER A 591 -13.61 -19.32 1.45
CA SER A 591 -12.72 -20.47 1.56
C SER A 591 -12.29 -21.12 0.23
N THR A 592 -13.05 -20.94 -0.85
CA THR A 592 -12.69 -21.45 -2.19
C THR A 592 -11.80 -20.50 -2.99
N ALA A 593 -11.70 -19.23 -2.59
CA ALA A 593 -10.78 -18.24 -3.13
C ALA A 593 -9.53 -18.08 -2.24
N ALA A 594 -9.60 -18.50 -0.98
CA ALA A 594 -8.45 -18.50 -0.06
C ALA A 594 -7.27 -19.39 -0.54
N ASP A 595 -7.55 -20.52 -1.21
CA ASP A 595 -6.50 -21.33 -1.85
C ASP A 595 -5.85 -20.61 -3.06
N ASP A 596 -6.57 -19.72 -3.77
CA ASP A 596 -6.01 -18.87 -4.82
C ASP A 596 -5.19 -17.71 -4.24
N ALA A 597 -5.73 -17.06 -3.20
CA ALA A 597 -5.06 -15.98 -2.49
C ALA A 597 -3.69 -16.44 -1.95
N ALA A 598 -3.64 -17.61 -1.30
CA ALA A 598 -2.40 -18.23 -0.84
C ALA A 598 -1.39 -18.45 -1.97
N ARG A 599 -1.83 -18.85 -3.18
CA ARG A 599 -0.95 -19.02 -4.35
C ARG A 599 -0.30 -17.70 -4.76
N TRP A 600 -1.04 -16.59 -4.76
CA TRP A 600 -0.50 -15.28 -5.10
C TRP A 600 0.49 -14.76 -4.06
N ALA A 601 0.26 -15.02 -2.77
CA ALA A 601 1.24 -14.75 -1.72
C ALA A 601 2.50 -15.63 -1.86
N SER A 602 2.38 -16.93 -2.13
CA SER A 602 3.54 -17.79 -2.46
C SER A 602 4.29 -17.25 -3.68
N ARG A 603 3.59 -16.74 -4.70
CA ARG A 603 4.21 -16.19 -5.90
C ARG A 603 5.05 -14.94 -5.64
N ILE A 604 4.69 -14.11 -4.66
CA ILE A 604 5.50 -12.96 -4.21
C ILE A 604 6.85 -13.42 -3.66
N LEU A 605 6.86 -14.51 -2.88
CA LEU A 605 8.08 -15.11 -2.33
C LEU A 605 8.92 -15.77 -3.43
N GLU A 606 8.32 -16.60 -4.27
CA GLU A 606 8.98 -17.29 -5.41
C GLU A 606 9.70 -16.34 -6.36
N THR A 607 9.14 -15.15 -6.58
CA THR A 607 9.66 -14.18 -7.55
C THR A 607 10.64 -13.18 -6.95
N GLY A 608 10.88 -13.21 -5.63
CA GLY A 608 11.81 -12.29 -4.96
C GLY A 608 11.39 -10.83 -5.07
N LEU A 609 10.08 -10.54 -5.02
CA LEU A 609 9.55 -9.17 -5.16
C LEU A 609 9.66 -8.33 -3.88
N VAL A 610 9.98 -8.96 -2.75
CA VAL A 610 10.05 -8.38 -1.40
C VAL A 610 11.40 -8.68 -0.74
N GLY A 611 11.74 -7.89 0.29
CA GLY A 611 12.88 -8.14 1.16
C GLY A 611 12.54 -9.11 2.31
N PRO A 612 13.41 -9.20 3.35
CA PRO A 612 13.21 -10.12 4.47
C PRO A 612 11.93 -9.84 5.29
N VAL A 613 11.62 -8.56 5.53
CA VAL A 613 10.43 -8.15 6.32
C VAL A 613 9.17 -8.50 5.55
N GLY A 614 9.11 -8.14 4.28
CA GLY A 614 8.02 -8.53 3.39
C GLY A 614 7.90 -10.04 3.26
N ALA A 615 9.00 -10.79 3.19
CA ALA A 615 8.98 -12.25 3.12
C ALA A 615 8.33 -12.88 4.37
N ALA A 616 8.71 -12.45 5.58
CA ALA A 616 8.12 -12.93 6.83
C ALA A 616 6.64 -12.51 6.97
N LEU A 617 6.28 -11.31 6.51
CA LEU A 617 4.88 -10.82 6.49
C LEU A 617 4.01 -11.60 5.50
N PHE A 618 4.44 -11.81 4.25
CA PHE A 618 3.68 -12.58 3.26
C PHE A 618 3.60 -14.07 3.63
N THR A 619 4.61 -14.62 4.31
CA THR A 619 4.56 -15.98 4.90
C THR A 619 3.42 -16.11 5.91
N GLN A 620 3.23 -15.12 6.80
CA GLN A 620 2.03 -15.04 7.67
C GLN A 620 0.73 -14.91 6.87
N ARG A 621 0.69 -14.13 5.77
CA ARG A 621 -0.53 -14.03 4.96
C ARG A 621 -0.90 -15.36 4.32
N ILE A 622 0.06 -16.20 3.90
CA ILE A 622 -0.21 -17.57 3.41
C ILE A 622 -0.83 -18.43 4.52
N ALA A 623 -0.29 -18.38 5.75
CA ALA A 623 -0.89 -19.05 6.90
C ALA A 623 -2.34 -18.59 7.12
N ALA A 624 -2.55 -17.28 7.19
CA ALA A 624 -3.84 -16.66 7.45
C ALA A 624 -4.88 -16.89 6.33
N CYS A 625 -4.47 -17.07 5.07
CA CYS A 625 -5.35 -17.58 4.01
C CYS A 625 -5.91 -18.97 4.35
N TYR A 626 -5.05 -19.90 4.79
CA TYR A 626 -5.46 -21.26 5.10
C TYR A 626 -6.29 -21.37 6.40
N VAL A 627 -6.19 -20.41 7.34
CA VAL A 627 -7.05 -20.34 8.53
C VAL A 627 -8.54 -20.17 8.17
N VAL A 628 -8.87 -19.38 7.14
CA VAL A 628 -10.25 -19.12 6.69
C VAL A 628 -11.00 -20.41 6.31
N ARG A 629 -10.27 -21.46 5.92
CA ARG A 629 -10.84 -22.76 5.53
C ARG A 629 -11.02 -23.68 6.74
N GLN A 630 -12.05 -23.41 7.53
CA GLN A 630 -12.36 -24.09 8.79
C GLN A 630 -12.80 -25.57 8.67
N GLY A 631 -13.28 -26.00 7.49
CA GLY A 631 -13.76 -27.36 7.22
C GLY A 631 -15.27 -27.56 7.44
N ALA A 632 -15.78 -28.74 7.08
CA ALA A 632 -17.20 -29.10 7.18
C ALA A 632 -17.44 -30.24 8.19
N GLY A 633 -18.59 -30.18 8.88
CA GLY A 633 -19.00 -31.15 9.90
C GLY A 633 -18.16 -31.11 11.18
N THR A 634 -18.56 -31.93 12.16
CA THR A 634 -17.86 -32.09 13.45
C THR A 634 -16.38 -32.47 13.28
N LEU A 635 -16.09 -33.32 12.29
CA LEU A 635 -14.76 -33.78 11.92
C LEU A 635 -13.91 -32.73 11.16
N ARG A 636 -14.44 -31.51 10.91
CA ARG A 636 -13.76 -30.41 10.18
C ARG A 636 -13.13 -30.86 8.85
N ILE A 637 -13.82 -31.73 8.12
CA ILE A 637 -13.34 -32.37 6.89
C ILE A 637 -13.06 -31.29 5.83
N GLY A 638 -11.94 -31.42 5.13
CA GLY A 638 -11.51 -30.45 4.13
C GLY A 638 -11.05 -29.10 4.71
N SER A 639 -10.84 -28.99 6.02
CA SER A 639 -10.13 -27.85 6.62
C SER A 639 -8.66 -27.78 6.17
N ARG A 640 -8.01 -26.61 6.36
CA ARG A 640 -6.58 -26.42 6.08
C ARG A 640 -5.74 -26.07 7.31
N ARG A 641 -6.27 -26.27 8.53
CA ARG A 641 -5.60 -25.93 9.81
C ARG A 641 -4.15 -26.40 9.92
N ARG A 642 -3.84 -27.68 9.64
CA ARG A 642 -2.45 -28.19 9.65
C ARG A 642 -1.53 -27.51 8.63
N LYS A 643 -2.06 -27.08 7.47
CA LYS A 643 -1.29 -26.31 6.48
C LYS A 643 -1.08 -24.87 6.94
N ALA A 644 -2.11 -24.24 7.50
CA ALA A 644 -1.98 -22.92 8.13
C ALA A 644 -0.93 -22.91 9.24
N ALA A 645 -0.95 -23.93 10.11
CA ALA A 645 0.01 -24.09 11.20
C ALA A 645 1.44 -24.26 10.69
N PHE A 646 1.67 -25.08 9.67
CA PHE A 646 2.98 -25.21 9.02
C PHE A 646 3.52 -23.87 8.48
N TRP A 647 2.68 -23.08 7.79
CA TRP A 647 3.07 -21.75 7.33
C TRP A 647 3.31 -20.75 8.48
N ALA A 648 2.66 -20.94 9.64
CA ALA A 648 2.94 -20.15 10.84
C ALA A 648 4.27 -20.57 11.52
N VAL A 649 4.65 -21.85 11.49
CA VAL A 649 6.00 -22.30 11.90
C VAL A 649 7.08 -21.69 10.99
N LEU A 650 6.88 -21.72 9.67
CA LEU A 650 7.80 -21.06 8.73
C LEU A 650 7.90 -19.55 8.99
N ALA A 651 6.79 -18.89 9.31
CA ALA A 651 6.80 -17.47 9.69
C ALA A 651 7.61 -17.22 10.97
N ALA A 652 7.45 -18.07 12.00
CA ALA A 652 8.23 -18.00 13.23
C ALA A 652 9.73 -18.16 12.96
N GLU A 653 10.11 -19.15 12.14
CA GLU A 653 11.49 -19.37 11.72
C GLU A 653 12.07 -18.18 10.94
N THR A 654 11.29 -17.54 10.06
CA THR A 654 11.74 -16.33 9.34
C THR A 654 11.94 -15.12 10.25
N TRP A 655 11.11 -14.94 11.28
CA TRP A 655 11.27 -13.84 12.24
C TRP A 655 12.42 -14.07 13.22
N TRP A 656 12.62 -15.31 13.66
CA TRP A 656 13.76 -15.68 14.49
C TRP A 656 15.09 -15.42 13.77
N LYS A 657 15.19 -15.76 12.47
CA LYS A 657 16.36 -15.43 11.61
C LYS A 657 16.56 -13.93 11.32
N MET A 658 15.71 -13.07 11.87
CA MET A 658 15.79 -11.60 11.78
C MET A 658 15.85 -10.96 13.18
N ASP A 659 16.10 -11.75 14.24
CA ASP A 659 16.17 -11.30 15.63
C ASP A 659 14.87 -10.64 16.16
N ARG A 660 13.72 -10.88 15.49
CA ARG A 660 12.40 -10.32 15.84
C ARG A 660 11.62 -11.30 16.74
N ALA A 661 12.09 -11.44 17.99
CA ALA A 661 11.62 -12.42 18.95
C ALA A 661 10.10 -12.42 19.19
N LEU A 662 9.47 -11.25 19.37
CA LEU A 662 8.04 -11.15 19.67
C LEU A 662 7.17 -11.51 18.45
N GLN A 663 7.61 -11.21 17.23
CA GLN A 663 6.89 -11.69 16.04
C GLN A 663 7.05 -13.20 15.84
N ALA A 664 8.23 -13.76 16.16
CA ALA A 664 8.48 -15.19 16.09
C ALA A 664 7.60 -15.98 17.08
N ASP A 665 7.56 -15.52 18.33
CA ASP A 665 6.75 -16.07 19.43
C ASP A 665 5.25 -16.09 19.06
N LYS A 666 4.70 -14.95 18.61
CA LYS A 666 3.31 -14.84 18.14
C LYS A 666 2.98 -15.79 16.99
N CYS A 667 3.91 -15.99 16.05
CA CYS A 667 3.73 -16.95 14.95
C CYS A 667 3.75 -18.40 15.45
N LEU A 668 4.58 -18.71 16.46
CA LEU A 668 4.67 -20.05 17.04
C LEU A 668 3.48 -20.38 17.96
N GLU A 669 2.94 -19.41 18.70
CA GLU A 669 1.66 -19.56 19.43
C GLU A 669 0.49 -19.81 18.48
N LEU A 670 0.43 -19.09 17.36
CA LEU A 670 -0.57 -19.32 16.30
C LEU A 670 -0.44 -20.74 15.72
N ALA A 671 0.78 -21.20 15.43
CA ALA A 671 1.03 -22.58 14.98
C ALA A 671 0.56 -23.61 16.03
N THR A 672 0.97 -23.44 17.29
CA THR A 672 0.61 -24.27 18.45
C THR A 672 -0.92 -24.40 18.57
N THR A 673 -1.64 -23.29 18.44
CA THR A 673 -3.10 -23.20 18.50
C THR A 673 -3.79 -23.85 17.30
N LEU A 674 -3.24 -23.69 16.09
CA LEU A 674 -3.80 -24.27 14.86
C LEU A 674 -3.57 -25.78 14.74
N TYR A 675 -2.46 -26.30 15.30
CA TYR A 675 -2.24 -27.73 15.48
C TYR A 675 -3.10 -28.34 16.61
N GLY A 676 -3.51 -27.52 17.59
CA GLY A 676 -4.34 -27.94 18.72
C GLY A 676 -3.55 -28.44 19.93
N ILE A 677 -2.30 -28.00 20.09
CA ILE A 677 -1.38 -28.46 21.15
C ILE A 677 -1.79 -27.90 22.53
N ARG A 678 -2.46 -26.75 22.57
CA ARG A 678 -2.90 -26.06 23.79
C ARG A 678 -4.36 -26.40 24.09
N SER A 679 -4.58 -27.28 25.06
CA SER A 679 -5.85 -27.54 25.74
C SER A 679 -5.53 -27.76 27.22
N GLU A 680 -6.42 -27.31 28.11
CA GLU A 680 -6.22 -27.52 29.55
C GLU A 680 -6.14 -29.03 29.88
N GLY A 681 -5.19 -29.41 30.73
CA GLY A 681 -5.06 -30.76 31.27
C GLY A 681 -4.46 -31.85 30.34
N GLY A 682 -4.04 -31.55 29.10
CA GLY A 682 -3.53 -32.61 28.20
C GLY A 682 -2.51 -32.16 27.14
N THR A 683 -1.33 -32.80 27.13
CA THR A 683 -0.25 -32.55 26.16
C THR A 683 -0.54 -33.19 24.79
N LEU A 684 -1.29 -32.48 23.94
CA LEU A 684 -1.56 -32.90 22.57
C LEU A 684 -0.31 -32.76 21.68
N ARG A 685 0.54 -33.80 21.67
CA ARG A 685 1.73 -33.89 20.82
C ARG A 685 1.38 -33.89 19.32
N LEU A 686 2.28 -33.35 18.51
CA LEU A 686 2.22 -33.42 17.05
C LEU A 686 2.34 -34.87 16.54
N SER A 687 1.74 -35.14 15.39
CA SER A 687 1.67 -36.50 14.81
C SER A 687 2.98 -36.99 14.16
N SER A 688 4.06 -36.22 14.24
CA SER A 688 5.43 -36.67 13.95
C SER A 688 6.33 -36.18 15.10
N ALA A 689 7.18 -37.07 15.61
CA ALA A 689 8.15 -36.75 16.65
C ALA A 689 9.19 -35.73 16.17
N GLU A 690 9.60 -35.79 14.90
CA GLU A 690 10.56 -34.86 14.28
C GLU A 690 9.97 -33.44 14.21
N MET A 691 8.67 -33.34 13.86
CA MET A 691 7.96 -32.07 13.82
C MET A 691 7.75 -31.49 15.23
N GLN A 692 7.57 -32.36 16.23
CA GLN A 692 7.52 -31.96 17.64
C GLN A 692 8.89 -31.41 18.09
N SER A 693 9.98 -32.16 17.88
CA SER A 693 11.32 -31.72 18.26
C SER A 693 11.76 -30.44 17.55
N PHE A 694 11.38 -30.24 16.28
CA PHE A 694 11.64 -28.98 15.57
C PHE A 694 10.87 -27.80 16.17
N VAL A 695 9.59 -27.98 16.49
CA VAL A 695 8.75 -26.93 17.09
C VAL A 695 9.21 -26.58 18.52
N ASP A 696 9.64 -27.56 19.30
CA ASP A 696 10.15 -27.35 20.66
C ASP A 696 11.55 -26.72 20.65
N ALA A 697 12.45 -27.14 19.73
CA ALA A 697 13.75 -26.49 19.55
C ALA A 697 13.62 -25.04 19.05
N LEU A 698 12.71 -24.76 18.12
CA LEU A 698 12.43 -23.40 17.67
C LEU A 698 11.82 -22.55 18.80
N ARG A 699 11.01 -23.14 19.70
CA ARG A 699 10.55 -22.46 20.92
C ARG A 699 11.71 -22.09 21.83
N GLN A 700 12.65 -23.02 22.09
CA GLN A 700 13.84 -22.75 22.90
C GLN A 700 14.69 -21.62 22.29
N GLN A 701 14.94 -21.66 20.98
CA GLN A 701 15.68 -20.62 20.26
C GLN A 701 15.01 -19.23 20.32
N ILE A 702 13.68 -19.17 20.27
CA ILE A 702 12.93 -17.90 20.42
C ILE A 702 12.96 -17.40 21.87
N ILE A 703 12.93 -18.29 22.87
CA ILE A 703 13.08 -17.93 24.28
C ILE A 703 14.49 -17.39 24.57
N GLY A 704 15.54 -18.07 24.12
CA GLY A 704 16.93 -17.60 24.27
C GLY A 704 17.15 -16.23 23.61
N LEU A 705 16.70 -16.07 22.36
CA LEU A 705 16.72 -14.76 21.68
C LEU A 705 15.94 -13.68 22.47
N ARG A 706 14.81 -14.01 23.09
CA ARG A 706 14.01 -13.09 23.92
C ARG A 706 14.67 -12.75 25.26
N LEU A 707 15.52 -13.62 25.81
CA LEU A 707 16.34 -13.35 27.00
C LEU A 707 17.55 -12.47 26.64
N ALA A 708 18.27 -12.82 25.58
CA ALA A 708 19.38 -12.01 25.05
C ALA A 708 18.92 -10.58 24.68
N ASN A 709 17.77 -10.44 24.00
CA ASN A 709 17.16 -9.13 23.69
C ASN A 709 16.71 -8.32 24.92
N ARG A 710 16.74 -8.91 26.13
CA ARG A 710 16.48 -8.25 27.43
C ARG A 710 17.75 -7.97 28.22
N GLY A 711 18.93 -8.34 27.72
CA GLY A 711 20.21 -8.22 28.43
C GLY A 711 20.53 -9.39 29.35
N PHE A 712 19.72 -10.45 29.37
CA PHE A 712 20.09 -11.73 29.98
C PHE A 712 20.77 -12.57 28.90
N ALA A 713 22.09 -12.43 28.78
CA ALA A 713 22.89 -13.46 28.17
C ALA A 713 22.83 -14.73 29.04
N GLU A 714 23.01 -15.89 28.42
CA GLU A 714 23.56 -17.03 29.14
C GLU A 714 25.05 -16.67 29.31
N ASP A 715 25.44 -16.23 30.52
CA ASP A 715 26.84 -16.29 30.92
C ASP A 715 27.17 -17.80 30.97
N ASP A 716 28.07 -18.26 30.10
CA ASP A 716 28.55 -19.65 30.16
C ASP A 716 29.23 -19.84 31.53
N ASP A 717 28.71 -20.75 32.36
CA ASP A 717 29.31 -21.14 33.64
C ASP A 717 30.70 -21.76 33.36
N ASP A 718 31.75 -20.92 33.39
CA ASP A 718 33.14 -21.35 33.37
C ASP A 718 33.41 -22.04 34.72
N GLU A 719 33.31 -23.38 34.74
CA GLU A 719 33.55 -24.22 35.92
C GLU A 719 35.02 -24.09 36.38
N GLY A 720 35.30 -23.01 37.10
CA GLY A 720 36.56 -22.78 37.78
C GLY A 720 36.76 -23.83 38.87
N GLU A 721 37.73 -24.71 38.65
CA GLU A 721 38.30 -25.59 39.68
C GLU A 721 39.08 -24.71 40.69
N ASP A 722 38.36 -24.08 41.63
CA ASP A 722 38.95 -23.52 42.84
C ASP A 722 39.34 -24.68 43.77
N ASP A 723 40.63 -25.04 43.77
CA ASP A 723 41.23 -26.01 44.68
C ASP A 723 41.04 -25.58 46.15
N ASP A 724 40.74 -26.54 47.04
CA ASP A 724 40.81 -26.35 48.50
C ASP A 724 42.26 -26.06 48.93
N ASP A 725 42.48 -25.07 49.80
CA ASP A 725 43.44 -25.18 50.92
C ASP A 725 43.26 -24.02 51.94
N ASP A 726 43.31 -24.42 53.21
CA ASP A 726 43.12 -23.70 54.48
C ASP A 726 43.74 -22.28 54.63
N ASP A 727 43.05 -21.40 55.35
CA ASP A 727 43.46 -21.01 56.73
C ASP A 727 42.30 -20.33 57.50
N ASP A 728 42.15 -20.65 58.80
CA ASP A 728 41.03 -20.24 59.67
C ASP A 728 41.13 -18.79 60.21
N ASP A 729 40.00 -18.24 60.66
CA ASP A 729 39.92 -17.03 61.49
C ASP A 729 40.64 -17.21 62.85
N ASP A 730 41.31 -16.16 63.35
CA ASP A 730 41.29 -15.86 64.79
C ASP A 730 41.35 -14.34 65.06
N ASP A 731 40.71 -13.92 66.14
CA ASP A 731 40.43 -12.53 66.50
C ASP A 731 41.70 -11.75 66.96
N ASN A 732 41.71 -10.42 66.80
CA ASN A 732 41.27 -9.49 67.87
C ASN A 732 41.84 -8.04 67.79
N ASP A 733 40.99 -7.09 68.20
CA ASP A 733 41.29 -5.84 68.94
C ASP A 733 42.08 -4.63 68.36
N LYS A 734 41.35 -3.51 68.24
CA LYS A 734 41.68 -2.11 68.61
C LYS A 734 42.72 -1.27 67.83
N GLY A 735 42.42 0.04 67.73
CA GLY A 735 43.28 1.12 67.25
C GLY A 735 42.75 1.77 65.96
N GLU A 736 41.76 2.67 65.97
CA GLU A 736 41.83 4.06 66.46
C GLU A 736 42.96 4.88 65.79
N GLY A 737 42.62 5.80 64.86
CA GLY A 737 43.62 6.60 64.14
C GLY A 737 43.07 7.44 62.98
N ASP A 738 42.88 8.73 63.24
CA ASP A 738 42.42 9.80 62.36
C ASP A 738 43.02 9.92 60.93
N ALA A 739 42.13 10.25 59.99
CA ALA A 739 42.15 11.42 59.08
C ALA A 739 43.24 11.68 57.99
N ALA A 740 42.70 12.27 56.90
CA ALA A 740 43.24 13.40 56.11
C ALA A 740 44.27 13.17 54.97
N ASP A 741 43.72 13.06 53.74
CA ASP A 741 43.77 14.12 52.69
C ASP A 741 45.10 14.47 51.97
N VAL A 742 44.98 15.25 50.88
CA VAL A 742 46.02 15.96 50.09
C VAL A 742 46.92 15.06 49.22
N VAL A 743 46.65 14.82 47.92
CA VAL A 743 46.60 15.72 46.73
C VAL A 743 47.96 16.02 46.06
N LYS A 744 47.99 15.86 44.71
CA LYS A 744 49.10 15.98 43.73
C LYS A 744 50.05 14.77 43.70
N GLY A 745 50.52 14.26 42.55
CA GLY A 745 50.28 14.63 41.15
C GLY A 745 51.52 15.21 40.44
N GLY A 746 51.91 14.64 39.30
CA GLY A 746 53.07 15.08 38.53
C GLY A 746 53.37 14.22 37.31
N ASN A 747 53.87 14.86 36.25
CA ASN A 747 54.07 14.35 34.90
C ASN A 747 55.04 13.17 34.75
N ALA A 748 54.75 12.37 33.72
CA ALA A 748 55.63 11.77 32.69
C ALA A 748 56.90 12.60 32.29
N PRO A 749 57.83 12.15 31.38
CA PRO A 749 57.66 11.08 30.36
C PRO A 749 58.94 10.28 29.91
N ILE A 750 58.79 9.53 28.80
CA ILE A 750 59.83 9.02 27.86
C ILE A 750 60.77 7.88 28.31
N GLY A 751 60.94 6.87 27.43
CA GLY A 751 61.99 5.85 27.49
C GLY A 751 61.88 4.82 26.35
N ASP A 752 62.52 5.07 25.21
CA ASP A 752 62.64 4.13 24.09
C ASP A 752 63.88 3.23 24.23
N GLU A 753 63.75 1.90 24.07
CA GLU A 753 64.81 1.07 23.47
C GLU A 753 64.30 -0.24 22.83
N LYS A 754 65.18 -1.04 22.20
CA LYS A 754 64.83 -1.90 21.05
C LYS A 754 65.05 -3.40 21.23
N SER A 755 64.10 -4.18 20.69
CA SER A 755 64.24 -5.45 19.96
C SER A 755 65.07 -6.62 20.52
N ALA A 756 64.44 -7.80 20.67
CA ALA A 756 64.83 -9.02 19.92
C ALA A 756 63.78 -10.17 19.95
N THR A 757 63.21 -10.49 18.78
CA THR A 757 62.87 -11.83 18.22
C THR A 757 62.10 -12.93 18.99
N ALA A 758 61.14 -13.53 18.25
CA ALA A 758 60.54 -14.89 18.37
C ALA A 758 59.53 -15.15 19.52
N ALA A 759 58.51 -16.00 19.37
CA ALA A 759 57.80 -16.54 18.18
C ALA A 759 56.46 -17.22 18.63
N VAL A 760 55.68 -17.76 17.68
CA VAL A 760 54.45 -18.60 17.86
C VAL A 760 53.18 -17.79 18.20
N PRO A 761 51.96 -18.16 17.71
CA PRO A 761 50.99 -17.14 17.26
C PRO A 761 49.65 -17.06 18.02
N SER A 762 48.92 -15.98 17.78
CA SER A 762 47.51 -15.80 18.17
C SER A 762 46.55 -16.62 17.30
N SER A 763 45.59 -17.28 17.96
CA SER A 763 44.55 -18.11 17.32
C SER A 763 43.34 -17.28 16.88
N SER A 764 43.24 -16.99 15.58
CA SER A 764 42.02 -16.40 15.01
C SER A 764 40.87 -17.41 15.03
N SER A 765 39.79 -17.14 15.77
CA SER A 765 38.60 -17.99 15.74
C SER A 765 37.98 -18.05 14.34
N ARG A 766 37.69 -19.26 13.85
CA ARG A 766 37.20 -19.52 12.49
C ARG A 766 35.69 -19.75 12.47
N ARG A 767 34.97 -19.02 11.63
CA ARG A 767 33.59 -19.34 11.26
C ARG A 767 33.51 -20.75 10.61
N PRO A 768 32.50 -21.58 10.93
CA PRO A 768 32.38 -22.92 10.36
C PRO A 768 31.88 -22.89 8.90
N GLN A 769 32.75 -23.23 7.95
CA GLN A 769 32.37 -23.45 6.54
C GLN A 769 31.81 -24.86 6.26
N SER A 770 31.76 -25.73 7.26
CA SER A 770 31.45 -27.17 7.13
C SER A 770 30.04 -27.48 6.63
N LEU A 771 29.01 -26.78 7.13
CA LEU A 771 27.61 -27.08 6.81
C LEU A 771 27.25 -26.86 5.34
N LEU A 772 27.89 -25.89 4.68
CA LEU A 772 27.59 -25.57 3.27
C LEU A 772 28.17 -26.62 2.31
N LEU A 773 29.27 -27.27 2.70
CA LEU A 773 29.87 -28.38 1.95
C LEU A 773 29.00 -29.64 2.00
N VAL A 774 28.52 -30.00 3.19
CA VAL A 774 27.61 -31.16 3.39
C VAL A 774 26.31 -30.99 2.60
N ALA A 775 25.73 -29.79 2.62
CA ALA A 775 24.51 -29.48 1.86
C ALA A 775 24.70 -29.53 0.33
N GLN A 776 25.91 -29.26 -0.19
CA GLN A 776 26.24 -29.48 -1.60
C GLN A 776 26.45 -30.97 -1.91
N GLN A 777 27.12 -31.70 -1.02
CA GLN A 777 27.45 -33.11 -1.22
C GLN A 777 26.20 -34.01 -1.23
N GLN A 778 25.24 -33.76 -0.34
CA GLN A 778 23.93 -34.44 -0.34
C GLN A 778 23.13 -34.18 -1.63
N ARG A 779 23.16 -32.94 -2.16
CA ARG A 779 22.52 -32.63 -3.44
C ARG A 779 23.16 -33.35 -4.63
N GLN A 780 24.48 -33.53 -4.63
CA GLN A 780 25.17 -34.29 -5.67
C GLN A 780 24.90 -35.80 -5.59
N GLN A 781 24.69 -36.36 -4.40
CA GLN A 781 24.27 -37.75 -4.25
C GLN A 781 22.83 -37.95 -4.75
N GLN A 782 21.91 -37.08 -4.35
CA GLN A 782 20.50 -37.18 -4.73
C GLN A 782 20.25 -36.97 -6.24
N GLN A 783 21.10 -36.20 -6.93
CA GLN A 783 21.09 -36.11 -8.40
C GLN A 783 21.67 -37.33 -9.11
N LYS A 784 22.38 -38.22 -8.39
CA LYS A 784 23.04 -39.40 -8.97
C LYS A 784 22.18 -40.67 -8.88
N GLU A 785 21.25 -40.73 -7.93
CA GLU A 785 20.31 -41.85 -7.77
C GLU A 785 19.14 -41.81 -8.77
N GLU A 786 18.89 -40.68 -9.45
CA GLU A 786 17.87 -40.58 -10.52
C GLU A 786 18.39 -40.93 -11.94
N GLU A 787 19.70 -41.15 -12.14
CA GLU A 787 20.29 -41.37 -13.48
C GLU A 787 20.56 -42.86 -13.84
N GLU A 788 20.45 -43.81 -12.90
CA GLU A 788 20.96 -45.19 -13.08
C GLU A 788 19.90 -46.31 -12.93
N THR A 789 18.89 -46.34 -13.83
CA THR A 789 18.09 -47.57 -14.09
C THR A 789 17.78 -47.78 -15.59
N PRO A 790 18.31 -48.83 -16.26
CA PRO A 790 18.06 -49.13 -17.67
C PRO A 790 16.88 -50.11 -17.93
N GLU A 791 16.56 -50.28 -19.22
CA GLU A 791 15.36 -50.90 -19.80
C GLU A 791 15.01 -52.36 -19.41
N ALA A 792 13.71 -52.68 -19.51
CA ALA A 792 13.23 -53.91 -20.15
C ALA A 792 11.80 -53.77 -20.71
N LEU A 793 11.58 -54.08 -22.00
CA LEU A 793 10.25 -54.28 -22.61
C LEU A 793 10.01 -55.79 -22.83
N ASP A 794 8.75 -56.27 -22.74
CA ASP A 794 8.20 -57.09 -23.84
C ASP A 794 6.66 -57.32 -23.88
N LYS A 795 6.19 -57.69 -25.09
CA LYS A 795 5.00 -58.46 -25.53
C LYS A 795 3.58 -58.20 -24.97
N SER A 796 2.84 -57.53 -25.85
CA SER A 796 1.37 -57.45 -26.09
C SER A 796 0.63 -58.81 -26.23
N PRO A 797 -0.73 -58.89 -26.32
CA PRO A 797 -1.51 -58.35 -27.47
C PRO A 797 -2.90 -57.71 -27.18
N ARG A 798 -3.48 -57.09 -28.23
CA ARG A 798 -4.80 -56.41 -28.25
C ARG A 798 -5.97 -57.36 -28.56
N ALA A 799 -7.19 -56.97 -28.18
CA ALA A 799 -8.44 -57.46 -28.77
C ALA A 799 -9.49 -56.33 -28.98
N HIS A 800 -10.39 -56.51 -29.96
CA HIS A 800 -11.31 -55.51 -30.50
C HIS A 800 -12.62 -55.29 -29.72
N ARG A 801 -13.24 -54.10 -29.87
CA ARG A 801 -14.53 -53.96 -30.60
C ARG A 801 -14.83 -52.53 -31.08
N LYS A 802 -15.81 -52.41 -31.98
CA LYS A 802 -16.25 -51.18 -32.69
C LYS A 802 -17.73 -50.86 -32.40
N SER A 803 -18.19 -49.69 -32.84
CA SER A 803 -19.54 -49.13 -32.76
C SER A 803 -20.61 -49.80 -33.64
N LEU A 804 -21.89 -49.66 -33.25
CA LEU A 804 -23.10 -49.33 -34.05
C LEU A 804 -24.25 -49.08 -33.01
N ILE A 805 -25.04 -47.98 -33.05
CA ILE A 805 -26.28 -47.71 -33.82
C ILE A 805 -27.45 -48.68 -33.53
N GLY A 806 -28.62 -48.13 -33.12
CA GLY A 806 -29.93 -48.80 -33.11
C GLY A 806 -31.00 -48.13 -32.23
N VAL A 807 -32.14 -47.72 -32.82
CA VAL A 807 -33.34 -47.18 -32.14
C VAL A 807 -34.59 -47.73 -32.85
N PRO A 808 -35.69 -48.01 -32.13
CA PRO A 808 -37.04 -47.90 -32.71
C PRO A 808 -38.09 -47.16 -31.84
N ALA A 809 -39.12 -46.66 -32.53
CA ALA A 809 -40.40 -46.05 -32.10
C ALA A 809 -41.38 -46.24 -33.31
N PRO A 810 -42.54 -45.55 -33.50
CA PRO A 810 -43.46 -44.81 -32.61
C PRO A 810 -44.73 -45.69 -32.36
N PRO A 811 -46.02 -45.43 -32.71
CA PRO A 811 -46.77 -44.25 -33.24
C PRO A 811 -47.27 -43.34 -32.09
N GLY A 812 -48.26 -42.41 -32.18
CA GLY A 812 -49.11 -41.80 -33.23
C GLY A 812 -50.03 -40.76 -32.55
N VAL A 813 -50.71 -39.79 -33.19
CA VAL A 813 -51.11 -39.54 -34.59
C VAL A 813 -51.14 -37.99 -34.86
N ASP A 814 -51.26 -37.60 -36.13
CA ASP A 814 -51.40 -36.27 -36.76
C ASP A 814 -52.51 -35.34 -36.15
N VAL A 815 -52.70 -34.04 -36.50
CA VAL A 815 -52.52 -33.29 -37.76
C VAL A 815 -52.09 -31.82 -37.51
N GLY A 816 -51.54 -31.14 -38.53
CA GLY A 816 -51.00 -29.77 -38.45
C GLY A 816 -51.97 -28.59 -38.70
N PRO A 817 -51.62 -27.61 -39.56
CA PRO A 817 -51.26 -26.28 -39.05
C PRO A 817 -52.04 -25.10 -39.66
N LEU A 818 -51.94 -23.89 -39.05
CA LEU A 818 -51.80 -22.57 -39.72
C LEU A 818 -51.82 -21.37 -38.72
N SER A 819 -51.44 -20.20 -39.22
CA SER A 819 -51.69 -18.84 -38.67
C SER A 819 -52.36 -18.01 -39.80
N PRO A 820 -52.91 -16.77 -39.63
CA PRO A 820 -52.68 -15.79 -38.56
C PRO A 820 -53.95 -14.93 -38.16
N ARG A 821 -53.71 -13.74 -37.58
CA ARG A 821 -54.47 -12.45 -37.77
C ARG A 821 -55.54 -12.02 -36.73
N VAL A 822 -55.24 -10.88 -36.08
CA VAL A 822 -56.07 -9.69 -35.74
C VAL A 822 -57.59 -9.73 -36.01
N GLU A 823 -58.44 -9.37 -35.01
CA GLU A 823 -59.26 -8.13 -34.99
C GLU A 823 -59.97 -7.86 -33.61
N ARG A 824 -60.75 -6.76 -33.49
CA ARG A 824 -61.38 -6.19 -32.27
C ARG A 824 -62.91 -6.32 -32.28
N LYS A 825 -63.51 -6.63 -31.12
CA LYS A 825 -64.80 -6.11 -30.52
C LYS A 825 -65.22 -7.03 -29.36
N GLY A 826 -65.90 -6.59 -28.29
CA GLY A 826 -66.27 -5.23 -27.86
C GLY A 826 -67.67 -5.16 -27.23
N ARG A 827 -67.86 -4.31 -26.19
CA ARG A 827 -69.13 -4.04 -25.44
C ARG A 827 -69.65 -5.17 -24.54
N ASP A 828 -70.41 -4.95 -23.45
CA ASP A 828 -70.97 -3.76 -22.76
C ASP A 828 -70.71 -3.89 -21.22
N GLY A 829 -70.97 -2.92 -20.31
CA GLY A 829 -71.53 -1.57 -20.39
C GLY A 829 -71.66 -0.92 -18.98
N GLY A 830 -72.27 0.28 -18.89
CA GLY A 830 -72.42 1.11 -17.66
C GLY A 830 -71.32 2.20 -17.57
N GLU A 831 -71.58 3.51 -17.71
CA GLU A 831 -72.41 4.45 -16.91
C GLU A 831 -71.79 4.81 -15.54
N VAL A 832 -71.66 6.09 -15.12
CA VAL A 832 -71.95 7.39 -15.78
C VAL A 832 -71.18 8.55 -15.10
N ARG A 833 -71.13 9.73 -15.73
CA ARG A 833 -70.67 11.07 -15.24
C ARG A 833 -69.17 11.38 -15.12
N ASP A 834 -68.69 12.13 -16.11
CA ASP A 834 -68.37 13.57 -16.02
C ASP A 834 -67.70 14.13 -14.74
N ASP A 835 -66.53 14.77 -14.89
CA ASP A 835 -66.50 16.24 -14.87
C ASP A 835 -65.26 16.83 -15.59
N HIS A 836 -65.29 18.12 -15.94
CA HIS A 836 -64.23 18.84 -16.66
C HIS A 836 -63.11 19.36 -15.73
N PHE A 837 -61.86 19.40 -16.23
CA PHE A 837 -61.10 20.68 -16.25
C PHE A 837 -59.96 20.71 -17.29
N GLU A 838 -59.56 21.94 -17.66
CA GLU A 838 -58.37 22.30 -18.43
C GLU A 838 -57.11 22.26 -17.51
N GLY A 839 -55.85 22.39 -17.92
CA GLY A 839 -55.22 22.63 -19.22
C GLY A 839 -53.75 23.06 -18.99
N ALA A 840 -53.00 23.29 -20.09
CA ALA A 840 -51.55 23.58 -20.15
C ALA A 840 -50.61 22.38 -19.88
#